data_AF-A0A1Q7YD01-F1
#
_entry.id   AF-A0A1Q7YD01-F1
#
_cell.length_a   1.000
_cell.length_b   1.000
_cell.length_c   1.000
_cell.angle_alpha   90.00
_cell.angle_beta   90.00
_cell.angle_gamma   90.00
#
_symmetry.space_group_name_H-M   'P 1'
#
loop_
_entity.id
_entity.type
_entity.pdbx_description
1 polymer ?
#
loop_
_entity_poly.entity_id
_entity_poly.type
_entity_poly.pdbx_seq_one_letter_code
_entity_poly.pdbx_strand_id
1 'polypeptide(L)'
;MQNARRTFCLIFSLLLAFAAPATLAQSPPAESAQLHVSSQTQSNGFRLERIPVAGGAELLTIFGTLDGLPAAESQTKEVPLVSVLRDTLNDSNPENDRLRYLWTLTYARPSFGQRIAAAIPFLYSRVGNRSHASGTPPPVIDLASTGRETWNNIFWLALQNILFDPYGLPVKISSRTYRHNLSDYRKAHIVRALAILSLYQDSVKTSNDNVFTPTEMQDIQARLMLTERTMGGIIDDIHLRNFFQKQTIVTRDNAGHNWELLRQRAESEQLYFEPLEMPDGSATHAIVWVAREDLERNVGREFHGRFLNISNPWHDERLKNWDGYTEVRYFDEDNRQVEEGTRGARRVEMIPLALYGLDHPKIPALLVDFRDRLNPKKREMSRRIIQDVTRNILSLSKYGDLPYFLGRTVFDFVTGRRGMDVNQPSRLRTYSQLKLLLSLDNSFNPQFREEIERRLESVSLNPMENDYQVEAQIAREQYRALLDYAQRPEGLPARLDRDRRAEMMPLNHGRAAQTFFRLANVMSFGLYTHCESATPELEARLDLKRRVDYHTRFLREVARSSPRVEIVWNIEDVRRSLRFLSENAALSGAKTADATALIFAHTEDEEAKQLCLNNLYRINNETARSALLRIYREQPVDSRWRALSAEYLRKAVREDQRIAPSDARTILSMVGGGR
;
A
#
# COMPACT_ATOMS: atom_id res chain seq x y z
N MET A 1 -27.11 8.77 -39.40
CA MET A 1 -26.07 7.84 -38.87
C MET A 1 -24.85 7.64 -39.79
N GLN A 2 -24.85 8.06 -41.07
CA GLN A 2 -23.66 7.94 -41.94
C GLN A 2 -22.58 9.00 -41.68
N ASN A 3 -22.95 10.21 -41.23
CA ASN A 3 -21.98 11.28 -40.98
C ASN A 3 -21.11 11.03 -39.74
N ALA A 4 -21.65 10.39 -38.69
CA ALA A 4 -20.87 10.00 -37.50
C ALA A 4 -19.81 8.91 -37.79
N ARG A 5 -20.06 8.03 -38.78
CA ARG A 5 -19.09 7.03 -39.22
C ARG A 5 -17.92 7.65 -40.00
N ARG A 6 -18.18 8.71 -40.77
CA ARG A 6 -17.11 9.42 -41.53
C ARG A 6 -16.19 10.22 -40.61
N THR A 7 -16.72 10.84 -39.55
CA THR A 7 -15.89 11.56 -38.56
C THR A 7 -15.01 10.59 -37.75
N PHE A 8 -15.52 9.38 -37.46
CA PHE A 8 -14.76 8.36 -36.73
C PHE A 8 -13.61 7.76 -37.56
N CYS A 9 -13.81 7.53 -38.86
CA CYS A 9 -12.73 7.07 -39.75
C CYS A 9 -11.62 8.14 -39.93
N LEU A 10 -11.97 9.43 -40.01
CA LEU A 10 -10.98 10.51 -40.16
C LEU A 10 -10.08 10.68 -38.92
N ILE A 11 -10.62 10.48 -37.70
CA ILE A 11 -9.83 10.52 -36.46
C ILE A 11 -8.91 9.29 -36.37
N PHE A 12 -9.36 8.13 -36.83
CA PHE A 12 -8.56 6.90 -36.85
C PHE A 12 -7.42 6.95 -37.89
N SER A 13 -7.65 7.60 -39.03
CA SER A 13 -6.61 7.81 -40.06
C SER A 13 -5.54 8.83 -39.64
N LEU A 14 -5.89 9.85 -38.84
CA LEU A 14 -4.92 10.85 -38.37
C LEU A 14 -3.95 10.30 -37.30
N LEU A 15 -4.35 9.25 -36.57
CA LEU A 15 -3.52 8.59 -35.55
C LEU A 15 -2.50 7.59 -36.13
N LEU A 16 -2.64 7.19 -37.40
CA LEU A 16 -1.71 6.26 -38.07
C LEU A 16 -0.60 6.95 -38.89
N ALA A 17 -0.63 8.28 -39.03
CA ALA A 17 0.30 9.04 -39.86
C ALA A 17 1.55 9.57 -39.14
N PHE A 18 1.71 9.35 -37.82
CA PHE A 18 2.86 9.82 -37.03
C PHE A 18 3.78 8.69 -36.53
N ALA A 19 3.99 7.66 -37.35
CA ALA A 19 5.02 6.66 -37.14
C ALA A 19 6.09 6.78 -38.24
N ALA A 20 7.00 7.74 -38.07
CA ALA A 20 8.27 7.75 -38.81
C ALA A 20 9.39 7.24 -37.89
N PRO A 21 10.34 6.42 -38.38
CA PRO A 21 11.47 5.97 -37.59
C PRO A 21 12.52 7.09 -37.51
N ALA A 22 12.80 7.58 -36.30
CA ALA A 22 13.96 8.45 -36.09
C ALA A 22 15.23 7.59 -36.07
N THR A 23 16.12 7.89 -37.01
CA THR A 23 17.46 7.34 -37.20
C THR A 23 18.37 7.57 -36.00
N LEU A 24 19.13 6.52 -35.67
CA LEU A 24 20.19 6.46 -34.66
C LEU A 24 21.29 7.52 -34.89
N ALA A 25 21.65 8.25 -33.85
CA ALA A 25 22.92 8.95 -33.75
C ALA A 25 23.74 8.31 -32.62
N GLN A 26 24.84 7.64 -33.00
CA GLN A 26 25.82 7.09 -32.06
C GLN A 26 26.68 8.21 -31.48
N SER A 27 26.99 8.12 -30.19
CA SER A 27 28.04 8.89 -29.52
C SER A 27 28.84 7.93 -28.62
N PRO A 28 30.14 8.20 -28.38
CA PRO A 28 31.16 7.19 -28.08
C PRO A 28 31.06 6.64 -26.64
N PRO A 29 31.69 5.48 -26.36
CA PRO A 29 31.55 4.80 -25.08
C PRO A 29 32.28 5.54 -23.97
N ALA A 30 31.57 5.84 -22.88
CA ALA A 30 32.16 6.28 -21.63
C ALA A 30 32.57 5.06 -20.77
N GLU A 31 33.75 5.15 -20.20
CA GLU A 31 34.44 4.17 -19.36
C GLU A 31 33.56 3.57 -18.26
N SER A 32 33.64 2.24 -18.15
CA SER A 32 33.01 1.41 -17.14
C SER A 32 33.60 1.67 -15.75
N ALA A 33 32.91 2.48 -14.94
CA ALA A 33 33.16 2.59 -13.51
C ALA A 33 32.61 1.35 -12.78
N GLN A 34 33.50 0.57 -12.18
CA GLN A 34 33.15 -0.55 -11.31
C GLN A 34 32.44 -0.04 -10.05
N LEU A 35 31.21 -0.51 -9.82
CA LEU A 35 30.40 -0.16 -8.65
C LEU A 35 30.95 -0.85 -7.40
N HIS A 36 31.34 -0.06 -6.40
CA HIS A 36 31.57 -0.53 -5.04
C HIS A 36 30.24 -0.92 -4.40
N VAL A 37 30.05 -2.22 -4.14
CA VAL A 37 28.95 -2.75 -3.34
C VAL A 37 29.27 -2.49 -1.87
N SER A 38 28.59 -1.52 -1.25
CA SER A 38 28.60 -1.38 0.21
C SER A 38 27.60 -2.38 0.82
N SER A 39 28.14 -3.46 1.39
CA SER A 39 27.46 -4.26 2.42
C SER A 39 27.88 -3.68 3.79
N GLN A 40 27.08 -3.61 4.84
CA GLN A 40 26.32 -4.66 5.52
C GLN A 40 25.37 -4.02 6.55
N THR A 41 24.17 -4.56 6.72
CA THR A 41 23.46 -4.56 8.02
C THR A 41 22.64 -5.85 8.11
N GLN A 42 22.99 -6.75 9.02
CA GLN A 42 22.21 -7.94 9.35
C GLN A 42 21.40 -7.65 10.62
N SER A 43 20.09 -7.49 10.48
CA SER A 43 19.13 -7.57 11.58
C SER A 43 18.41 -8.91 11.48
N ASN A 44 18.07 -9.56 12.60
CA ASN A 44 17.46 -10.91 12.64
C ASN A 44 16.49 -11.17 11.46
N GLY A 45 16.93 -12.00 10.50
CA GLY A 45 16.14 -12.46 9.36
C GLY A 45 16.08 -11.55 8.12
N PHE A 46 16.48 -10.28 8.21
CA PHE A 46 16.45 -9.33 7.08
C PHE A 46 17.79 -8.61 6.85
N ARG A 47 18.15 -8.48 5.56
CA ARG A 47 19.28 -7.68 5.08
C ARG A 47 18.76 -6.61 4.13
N LEU A 48 19.26 -5.38 4.27
CA LEU A 48 19.01 -4.32 3.30
C LEU A 48 20.23 -4.15 2.39
N GLU A 49 19.98 -3.97 1.09
CA GLU A 49 20.99 -3.64 0.09
C GLU A 49 20.66 -2.30 -0.56
N ARG A 50 21.66 -1.43 -0.68
CA ARG A 50 21.56 -0.13 -1.34
C ARG A 50 22.44 -0.15 -2.58
N ILE A 51 21.83 0.06 -3.74
CA ILE A 51 22.53 0.09 -5.03
C ILE A 51 22.30 1.45 -5.67
N PRO A 52 23.36 2.23 -5.95
CA PRO A 52 23.20 3.48 -6.68
C PRO A 52 22.79 3.18 -8.13
N VAL A 53 21.88 3.99 -8.65
CA VAL A 53 21.37 3.94 -10.01
C VAL A 53 21.89 5.19 -10.73
N ALA A 54 22.36 5.01 -11.96
CA ALA A 54 22.81 6.12 -12.79
C ALA A 54 21.69 7.18 -12.92
N GLY A 55 22.09 8.44 -12.92
CA GLY A 55 21.16 9.57 -12.89
C GLY A 55 20.78 10.03 -11.48
N GLY A 56 21.41 9.55 -10.40
CA GLY A 56 21.18 10.10 -9.06
C GLY A 56 19.92 9.56 -8.38
N ALA A 57 19.78 8.24 -8.38
CA ALA A 57 18.77 7.54 -7.62
C ALA A 57 19.40 6.32 -6.94
N GLU A 58 18.66 5.71 -6.03
CA GLU A 58 19.13 4.58 -5.25
C GLU A 58 18.04 3.52 -5.19
N LEU A 59 18.45 2.28 -5.45
CA LEU A 59 17.61 1.11 -5.35
C LEU A 59 17.87 0.46 -3.98
N LEU A 60 16.85 0.49 -3.13
CA LEU A 60 16.85 -0.09 -1.79
C LEU A 60 16.12 -1.43 -1.86
N THR A 61 16.81 -2.54 -1.58
CA THR A 61 16.23 -3.89 -1.64
C THR A 61 16.29 -4.58 -0.28
N ILE A 62 15.14 -5.05 0.19
CA ILE A 62 15.00 -5.85 1.40
C ILE A 62 15.08 -7.32 1.02
N PHE A 63 16.08 -8.01 1.56
CA PHE A 63 16.27 -9.45 1.50
C PHE A 63 15.77 -10.08 2.79
N GLY A 64 15.08 -11.22 2.68
CA GLY A 64 14.75 -12.08 3.81
C GLY A 64 15.46 -13.41 3.71
N THR A 65 15.89 -13.96 4.84
CA THR A 65 16.38 -15.35 4.92
C THR A 65 15.18 -16.27 5.06
N LEU A 66 14.93 -17.11 4.05
CA LEU A 66 13.80 -18.03 4.04
C LEU A 66 14.31 -19.43 4.42
N ASP A 67 14.38 -19.73 5.71
CA ASP A 67 14.99 -20.97 6.23
C ASP A 67 14.19 -22.24 5.92
N GLY A 68 12.90 -22.10 5.58
CA GLY A 68 12.04 -23.19 5.12
C GLY A 68 12.29 -23.68 3.69
N LEU A 69 13.18 -23.04 2.92
CA LEU A 69 13.51 -23.46 1.55
C LEU A 69 14.78 -24.31 1.52
N PRO A 70 14.79 -25.46 0.82
CA PRO A 70 16.04 -26.20 0.59
C PRO A 70 16.99 -25.31 -0.22
N ALA A 71 18.13 -24.95 0.37
CA ALA A 71 19.18 -24.25 -0.34
C ALA A 71 19.86 -25.23 -1.29
N ALA A 72 19.82 -24.96 -2.60
CA ALA A 72 20.76 -25.60 -3.52
C ALA A 72 22.18 -25.18 -3.11
N GLU A 73 23.16 -26.09 -3.17
CA GLU A 73 24.54 -25.93 -2.66
C GLU A 73 25.28 -24.65 -3.13
N SER A 74 24.77 -23.94 -4.15
CA SER A 74 25.33 -22.72 -4.73
C SER A 74 24.47 -21.46 -4.59
N GLN A 75 23.29 -21.52 -3.95
CA GLN A 75 22.41 -20.36 -3.79
C GLN A 75 22.31 -19.91 -2.33
N THR A 76 22.47 -18.61 -2.09
CA THR A 76 22.23 -18.02 -0.78
C THR A 76 20.78 -18.25 -0.37
N LYS A 77 20.55 -18.59 0.92
CA LYS A 77 19.21 -18.69 1.53
C LYS A 77 18.43 -17.37 1.49
N GLU A 78 19.12 -16.27 1.21
CA GLU A 78 18.53 -14.96 1.02
C GLU A 78 17.67 -14.91 -0.25
N VAL A 79 16.48 -14.34 -0.09
CA VAL A 79 15.56 -14.07 -1.18
C VAL A 79 15.25 -12.58 -1.17
N PRO A 80 15.42 -11.88 -2.31
CA PRO A 80 15.07 -10.48 -2.39
C PRO A 80 13.54 -10.36 -2.43
N LEU A 81 12.95 -9.57 -1.55
CA LEU A 81 11.50 -9.56 -1.34
C LEU A 81 10.84 -8.31 -1.91
N VAL A 82 11.36 -7.13 -1.54
CA VAL A 82 10.82 -5.82 -1.92
C VAL A 82 11.97 -4.91 -2.32
N SER A 83 11.82 -4.20 -3.45
CA SER A 83 12.74 -3.13 -3.85
C SER A 83 11.99 -1.81 -3.95
N VAL A 84 12.63 -0.72 -3.51
CA VAL A 84 12.10 0.65 -3.55
C VAL A 84 13.12 1.55 -4.24
N LEU A 85 12.69 2.35 -5.22
CA LEU A 85 13.51 3.39 -5.84
C LEU A 85 13.32 4.72 -5.11
N ARG A 86 14.41 5.27 -4.57
CA ARG A 86 14.51 6.63 -4.04
C ARG A 86 15.25 7.50 -5.06
N ASP A 87 14.61 8.56 -5.53
CA ASP A 87 15.22 9.57 -6.42
C ASP A 87 15.79 10.70 -5.57
N THR A 88 17.12 10.83 -5.55
CA THR A 88 17.87 11.77 -4.70
C THR A 88 18.42 12.97 -5.47
N LEU A 89 18.07 13.12 -6.75
CA LEU A 89 18.65 14.13 -7.65
C LEU A 89 20.19 14.17 -7.67
N ASN A 90 20.85 13.07 -7.28
CA ASN A 90 22.30 12.96 -7.12
C ASN A 90 22.91 13.88 -6.04
N ASP A 91 22.13 14.28 -5.04
CA ASP A 91 22.62 15.04 -3.88
C ASP A 91 22.40 14.30 -2.55
N SER A 92 22.81 14.94 -1.46
CA SER A 92 22.72 14.41 -0.10
C SER A 92 21.59 15.05 0.72
N ASN A 93 20.69 15.82 0.09
CA ASN A 93 19.66 16.56 0.77
C ASN A 93 18.34 15.77 0.84
N PRO A 94 17.97 15.19 1.99
CA PRO A 94 16.75 14.39 2.11
C PRO A 94 15.44 15.20 1.91
N GLU A 95 15.49 16.54 1.87
CA GLU A 95 14.31 17.38 1.65
C GLU A 95 13.77 17.31 0.21
N ASN A 96 14.58 16.88 -0.76
CA ASN A 96 14.16 16.75 -2.16
C ASN A 96 14.01 15.27 -2.61
N ASP A 97 14.35 14.34 -1.72
CA ASP A 97 14.25 12.91 -1.97
C ASP A 97 12.80 12.52 -2.26
N ARG A 98 12.63 11.69 -3.29
CA ARG A 98 11.31 11.21 -3.69
C ARG A 98 11.28 9.70 -3.88
N LEU A 99 10.41 9.04 -3.13
CA LEU A 99 10.09 7.63 -3.37
C LEU A 99 9.26 7.51 -4.64
N ARG A 100 9.71 6.66 -5.58
CA ARG A 100 9.07 6.50 -6.89
C ARG A 100 8.42 5.14 -7.05
N TYR A 101 9.21 4.09 -7.16
CA TYR A 101 8.71 2.79 -7.56
C TYR A 101 8.91 1.79 -6.44
N LEU A 102 7.89 0.96 -6.22
CA LEU A 102 8.01 -0.21 -5.36
C LEU A 102 7.74 -1.46 -6.18
N TRP A 103 8.67 -2.40 -6.11
CA TRP A 103 8.56 -3.72 -6.69
C TRP A 103 8.42 -4.75 -5.59
N THR A 104 7.48 -5.67 -5.75
CA THR A 104 7.44 -6.92 -4.98
C THR A 104 8.06 -7.97 -5.87
N LEU A 105 9.23 -8.48 -5.52
CA LEU A 105 10.01 -9.30 -6.45
C LEU A 105 9.41 -10.69 -6.66
N THR A 106 8.55 -11.12 -5.74
CA THR A 106 7.70 -12.32 -5.92
C THR A 106 6.57 -12.13 -6.94
N TYR A 107 6.26 -10.89 -7.36
CA TYR A 107 5.23 -10.61 -8.36
C TYR A 107 5.80 -10.63 -9.77
N ALA A 108 5.24 -11.52 -10.60
CA ALA A 108 5.60 -11.60 -12.00
C ALA A 108 4.35 -11.60 -12.91
N ARG A 109 4.49 -11.06 -14.12
CA ARG A 109 3.39 -11.00 -15.11
C ARG A 109 2.87 -12.41 -15.43
N PRO A 110 1.58 -12.73 -15.27
CA PRO A 110 1.08 -14.10 -15.49
C PRO A 110 1.48 -14.68 -16.85
N SER A 111 1.78 -15.98 -16.90
CA SER A 111 2.09 -16.71 -18.14
C SER A 111 0.87 -16.76 -19.08
N PHE A 112 1.05 -17.09 -20.36
CA PHE A 112 -0.07 -17.19 -21.29
C PHE A 112 -1.14 -18.19 -20.82
N GLY A 113 -0.72 -19.37 -20.33
CA GLY A 113 -1.62 -20.36 -19.74
C GLY A 113 -2.37 -19.85 -18.52
N GLN A 114 -1.67 -19.17 -17.59
CA GLN A 114 -2.29 -18.56 -16.41
C GLN A 114 -3.29 -17.44 -16.80
N ARG A 115 -3.02 -16.67 -17.86
CA ARG A 115 -3.94 -15.64 -18.36
C ARG A 115 -5.21 -16.24 -18.94
N ILE A 116 -5.11 -17.32 -19.71
CA ILE A 116 -6.27 -18.05 -20.23
C ILE A 116 -7.08 -18.61 -19.06
N ALA A 117 -6.42 -19.32 -18.14
CA ALA A 117 -7.07 -19.90 -16.97
C ALA A 117 -7.81 -18.84 -16.15
N ALA A 118 -7.20 -17.68 -15.94
CA ALA A 118 -7.83 -16.59 -15.21
C ALA A 118 -9.05 -15.98 -15.92
N ALA A 119 -9.22 -16.19 -17.22
CA ALA A 119 -10.40 -15.75 -17.96
C ALA A 119 -11.55 -16.77 -17.91
N ILE A 120 -11.30 -18.00 -17.43
CA ILE A 120 -12.32 -19.06 -17.31
C ILE A 120 -13.18 -18.78 -16.07
N PRO A 121 -14.49 -18.49 -16.23
CA PRO A 121 -15.39 -18.34 -15.10
C PRO A 121 -15.44 -19.60 -14.25
N PHE A 122 -15.54 -19.45 -12.93
CA PHE A 122 -15.63 -20.56 -11.98
C PHE A 122 -14.39 -21.47 -11.88
N LEU A 123 -13.27 -21.14 -12.54
CA LEU A 123 -12.01 -21.83 -12.32
C LEU A 123 -11.35 -21.34 -11.03
N TYR A 124 -11.48 -22.15 -9.97
CA TYR A 124 -11.00 -21.84 -8.62
C TYR A 124 -9.87 -22.76 -8.18
N SER A 125 -8.88 -22.90 -9.06
CA SER A 125 -7.68 -23.69 -8.81
C SER A 125 -6.49 -23.01 -9.46
N ARG A 126 -5.34 -23.10 -8.80
CA ARG A 126 -4.04 -22.77 -9.41
C ARG A 126 -3.86 -23.54 -10.72
N VAL A 127 -3.31 -22.90 -11.75
CA VAL A 127 -2.97 -23.56 -13.02
C VAL A 127 -1.49 -23.43 -13.30
N GLY A 128 -0.77 -24.51 -12.96
CA GLY A 128 0.66 -24.65 -13.20
C GLY A 128 1.52 -23.66 -12.41
N ASN A 129 2.83 -23.82 -12.56
CA ASN A 129 3.82 -22.88 -12.08
C ASN A 129 4.48 -22.16 -13.25
N ARG A 130 4.94 -20.94 -13.00
CA ARG A 130 5.80 -20.25 -13.92
C ARG A 130 7.22 -20.81 -13.85
N SER A 131 7.82 -21.12 -15.00
CA SER A 131 9.20 -21.61 -15.09
C SER A 131 10.26 -20.51 -15.00
N HIS A 132 10.03 -19.34 -15.61
CA HIS A 132 10.98 -18.22 -15.61
C HIS A 132 10.31 -16.86 -15.62
N ALA A 133 10.78 -15.92 -14.80
CA ALA A 133 10.56 -14.49 -14.94
C ALA A 133 11.18 -14.00 -16.26
N SER A 134 10.38 -13.35 -17.11
CA SER A 134 10.83 -12.81 -18.39
C SER A 134 10.57 -11.31 -18.47
N GLY A 135 11.60 -10.57 -18.87
CA GLY A 135 11.58 -9.12 -19.06
C GLY A 135 11.70 -8.32 -17.76
N THR A 136 11.68 -6.98 -17.90
CA THR A 136 11.78 -6.05 -16.78
C THR A 136 10.60 -6.21 -15.81
N PRO A 137 10.86 -6.30 -14.49
CA PRO A 137 9.80 -6.38 -13.48
C PRO A 137 8.87 -5.16 -13.55
N PRO A 138 7.54 -5.35 -13.61
CA PRO A 138 6.61 -4.24 -13.47
C PRO A 138 6.61 -3.75 -12.02
N PRO A 139 6.71 -2.42 -11.76
CA PRO A 139 6.48 -1.91 -10.42
C PRO A 139 5.03 -2.17 -10.01
N VAL A 140 4.84 -2.49 -8.74
CA VAL A 140 3.51 -2.74 -8.16
C VAL A 140 2.79 -1.44 -7.86
N ILE A 141 3.54 -0.38 -7.53
CA ILE A 141 2.99 0.95 -7.31
C ILE A 141 4.03 2.00 -7.70
N ASP A 142 3.54 3.12 -8.24
CA ASP A 142 4.28 4.37 -8.34
C ASP A 142 3.86 5.28 -7.17
N LEU A 143 4.71 5.34 -6.15
CA LEU A 143 4.55 6.14 -4.94
C LEU A 143 4.53 7.65 -5.25
N ALA A 144 5.23 8.09 -6.30
CA ALA A 144 5.28 9.48 -6.71
C ALA A 144 4.00 9.92 -7.44
N SER A 145 3.32 9.00 -8.13
CA SER A 145 2.16 9.31 -8.98
C SER A 145 0.94 8.39 -8.80
N THR A 146 0.64 7.99 -7.56
CA THR A 146 -0.47 7.06 -7.22
C THR A 146 -1.84 7.45 -7.80
N GLY A 147 -2.09 8.75 -8.00
CA GLY A 147 -3.33 9.25 -8.62
C GLY A 147 -3.49 8.83 -10.09
N ARG A 148 -2.39 8.71 -10.86
CA ARG A 148 -2.42 8.36 -12.29
C ARG A 148 -3.11 7.01 -12.51
N GLU A 149 -2.76 6.03 -11.70
CA GLU A 149 -3.36 4.70 -11.77
C GLU A 149 -4.84 4.68 -11.35
N THR A 150 -5.19 5.47 -10.33
CA THR A 150 -6.59 5.62 -9.88
C THR A 150 -7.46 6.18 -11.00
N TRP A 151 -7.00 7.23 -11.69
CA TRP A 151 -7.71 7.83 -12.83
C TRP A 151 -7.83 6.87 -14.01
N ASN A 152 -6.77 6.12 -14.33
CA ASN A 152 -6.82 5.10 -15.37
C ASN A 152 -7.87 4.02 -15.06
N ASN A 153 -7.96 3.56 -13.80
CA ASN A 153 -8.95 2.58 -13.38
C ASN A 153 -10.39 3.13 -13.49
N ILE A 154 -10.62 4.38 -13.05
CA ILE A 154 -11.93 5.05 -13.17
C ILE A 154 -12.33 5.20 -14.64
N PHE A 155 -11.40 5.65 -15.50
CA PHE A 155 -11.63 5.78 -16.93
C PHE A 155 -11.99 4.43 -17.56
N TRP A 156 -11.26 3.35 -17.26
CA TRP A 156 -11.57 2.02 -17.76
C TRP A 156 -12.93 1.50 -17.30
N LEU A 157 -13.31 1.77 -16.05
CA LEU A 157 -14.65 1.42 -15.55
C LEU A 157 -15.74 2.18 -16.32
N ALA A 158 -15.53 3.48 -16.59
CA ALA A 158 -16.45 4.28 -17.40
C ALA A 158 -16.53 3.77 -18.85
N LEU A 159 -15.37 3.57 -19.49
CA LEU A 159 -15.27 3.09 -20.87
C LEU A 159 -15.92 1.71 -21.05
N GLN A 160 -15.74 0.80 -20.09
CA GLN A 160 -16.37 -0.52 -20.15
C GLN A 160 -17.89 -0.46 -20.09
N ASN A 161 -18.43 0.39 -19.22
CA ASN A 161 -19.87 0.57 -19.10
C ASN A 161 -20.48 1.23 -20.34
N ILE A 162 -19.69 1.99 -21.12
CA ILE A 162 -20.16 2.71 -22.31
C ILE A 162 -19.98 1.87 -23.60
N LEU A 163 -18.80 1.26 -23.80
CA LEU A 163 -18.44 0.64 -25.09
C LEU A 163 -18.74 -0.87 -25.19
N PHE A 164 -18.71 -1.61 -24.09
CA PHE A 164 -18.87 -3.08 -24.11
C PHE A 164 -20.25 -3.57 -23.68
N ASP A 165 -21.18 -2.67 -23.35
CA ASP A 165 -22.58 -3.03 -23.07
C ASP A 165 -23.35 -3.60 -24.29
N PRO A 166 -23.00 -3.35 -25.58
CA PRO A 166 -23.72 -3.95 -26.71
C PRO A 166 -23.23 -5.35 -27.18
N TYR A 167 -22.10 -5.90 -26.71
CA TYR A 167 -21.47 -7.10 -27.32
C TYR A 167 -21.53 -8.41 -26.50
N GLY A 168 -22.57 -8.59 -25.68
CA GLY A 168 -22.99 -9.90 -25.17
C GLY A 168 -22.36 -10.39 -23.86
N LEU A 169 -23.13 -11.20 -23.12
CA LEU A 169 -22.80 -11.78 -21.81
C LEU A 169 -21.45 -12.55 -21.73
N PRO A 170 -21.06 -13.43 -22.68
CA PRO A 170 -19.88 -14.28 -22.47
C PRO A 170 -18.54 -13.52 -22.45
N VAL A 171 -18.37 -12.49 -23.30
CA VAL A 171 -17.15 -11.65 -23.31
C VAL A 171 -17.08 -10.77 -22.04
N LYS A 172 -18.24 -10.36 -21.52
CA LYS A 172 -18.37 -9.58 -20.28
C LYS A 172 -17.97 -10.41 -19.06
N ILE A 173 -18.39 -11.67 -18.98
CA ILE A 173 -18.07 -12.55 -17.85
C ILE A 173 -16.57 -12.90 -17.83
N SER A 174 -16.00 -13.35 -18.96
CA SER A 174 -14.58 -13.74 -19.01
C SER A 174 -13.63 -12.57 -18.76
N SER A 175 -13.89 -11.40 -19.34
CA SER A 175 -13.08 -10.20 -19.11
C SER A 175 -13.16 -9.68 -17.67
N ARG A 176 -14.33 -9.78 -17.03
CA ARG A 176 -14.51 -9.45 -15.61
C ARG A 176 -13.81 -10.44 -14.70
N THR A 177 -13.97 -11.75 -14.93
CA THR A 177 -13.29 -12.80 -14.17
C THR A 177 -11.76 -12.65 -14.29
N TYR A 178 -11.25 -12.42 -15.50
CA TYR A 178 -9.83 -12.16 -15.73
C TYR A 178 -9.32 -10.96 -14.91
N ARG A 179 -10.03 -9.82 -14.96
CA ARG A 179 -9.65 -8.62 -14.20
C ARG A 179 -9.73 -8.83 -12.70
N HIS A 180 -10.74 -9.56 -12.23
CA HIS A 180 -10.89 -9.90 -10.82
C HIS A 180 -9.73 -10.79 -10.35
N ASN A 181 -9.43 -11.88 -11.07
CA ASN A 181 -8.28 -12.75 -10.81
C ASN A 181 -6.94 -11.99 -10.81
N LEU A 182 -6.73 -11.12 -11.80
CA LEU A 182 -5.53 -10.30 -11.91
C LEU A 182 -5.43 -9.29 -10.76
N SER A 183 -6.55 -8.67 -10.38
CA SER A 183 -6.61 -7.74 -9.24
C SER A 183 -6.30 -8.45 -7.93
N ASP A 184 -6.89 -9.63 -7.70
CA ASP A 184 -6.66 -10.43 -6.49
C ASP A 184 -5.21 -10.91 -6.42
N TYR A 185 -4.64 -11.34 -7.55
CA TYR A 185 -3.23 -11.72 -7.65
C TYR A 185 -2.31 -10.55 -7.26
N ARG A 186 -2.52 -9.37 -7.86
CA ARG A 186 -1.75 -8.17 -7.51
C ARG A 186 -1.93 -7.76 -6.04
N LYS A 187 -3.16 -7.82 -5.51
CA LYS A 187 -3.45 -7.52 -4.10
C LYS A 187 -2.69 -8.44 -3.15
N ALA A 188 -2.65 -9.74 -3.43
CA ALA A 188 -1.92 -10.70 -2.60
C ALA A 188 -0.43 -10.30 -2.46
N HIS A 189 0.21 -9.85 -3.55
CA HIS A 189 1.59 -9.37 -3.49
C HIS A 189 1.75 -8.01 -2.81
N ILE A 190 0.81 -7.07 -2.96
CA ILE A 190 0.79 -5.80 -2.21
C ILE A 190 0.74 -6.07 -0.71
N VAL A 191 -0.14 -6.98 -0.29
CA VAL A 191 -0.30 -7.31 1.12
C VAL A 191 0.91 -8.06 1.67
N ARG A 192 1.51 -8.96 0.88
CA ARG A 192 2.79 -9.55 1.22
C ARG A 192 3.88 -8.49 1.43
N ALA A 193 3.96 -7.49 0.55
CA ALA A 193 4.88 -6.37 0.70
C ALA A 193 4.66 -5.59 1.99
N LEU A 194 3.40 -5.32 2.34
CA LEU A 194 3.03 -4.67 3.61
C LEU A 194 3.52 -5.47 4.81
N ALA A 195 3.30 -6.79 4.81
CA ALA A 195 3.75 -7.66 5.88
C ALA A 195 5.29 -7.68 5.99
N ILE A 196 6.00 -7.76 4.87
CA ILE A 196 7.48 -7.68 4.84
C ILE A 196 7.98 -6.34 5.39
N LEU A 197 7.39 -5.23 4.96
CA LEU A 197 7.78 -3.89 5.42
C LEU A 197 7.50 -3.70 6.92
N SER A 198 6.41 -4.26 7.43
CA SER A 198 6.10 -4.23 8.86
C SER A 198 7.15 -5.02 9.66
N LEU A 199 7.43 -6.26 9.26
CA LEU A 199 8.42 -7.11 9.93
C LEU A 199 9.82 -6.52 9.87
N TYR A 200 10.21 -5.93 8.73
CA TYR A 200 11.47 -5.21 8.59
C TYR A 200 11.53 -3.98 9.51
N GLN A 201 10.45 -3.20 9.59
CA GLN A 201 10.41 -2.04 10.49
C GLN A 201 10.59 -2.46 11.95
N ASP A 202 9.99 -3.58 12.35
CA ASP A 202 10.13 -4.11 13.71
C ASP A 202 11.52 -4.71 13.96
N SER A 203 12.15 -5.36 12.98
CA SER A 203 13.51 -5.90 13.11
C SER A 203 14.58 -4.81 13.24
N VAL A 204 14.38 -3.66 12.59
CA VAL A 204 15.35 -2.54 12.61
C VAL A 204 15.15 -1.61 13.80
N LYS A 205 14.03 -1.65 14.55
CA LYS A 205 13.89 -0.87 15.81
C LYS A 205 15.04 -1.09 16.80
N THR A 206 15.65 -2.27 16.76
CA THR A 206 16.75 -2.69 17.64
C THR A 206 18.14 -2.34 17.08
N SER A 207 18.21 -1.80 15.85
CA SER A 207 19.46 -1.50 15.13
C SER A 207 19.51 0.00 14.78
N ASN A 208 20.69 0.63 14.91
CA ASN A 208 20.84 2.07 14.63
C ASN A 208 20.83 2.43 13.12
N ASP A 209 20.69 1.44 12.23
CA ASP A 209 20.80 1.58 10.77
C ASP A 209 19.43 1.68 10.07
N ASN A 210 18.67 2.75 10.36
CA ASN A 210 17.41 3.03 9.67
C ASN A 210 17.65 3.74 8.33
N VAL A 211 17.66 2.99 7.22
CA VAL A 211 17.79 3.57 5.87
C VAL A 211 16.49 4.21 5.37
N PHE A 212 15.35 3.70 5.81
CA PHE A 212 14.07 4.37 5.67
C PHE A 212 13.78 5.18 6.93
N THR A 213 13.45 6.45 6.76
CA THR A 213 12.92 7.23 7.88
C THR A 213 11.57 6.63 8.32
N PRO A 214 11.18 6.75 9.59
CA PRO A 214 9.86 6.26 10.05
C PRO A 214 8.70 6.84 9.24
N THR A 215 8.82 8.09 8.77
CA THR A 215 7.82 8.75 7.91
C THR A 215 7.77 8.12 6.53
N GLU A 216 8.91 7.86 5.88
CA GLU A 216 8.93 7.17 4.58
C GLU A 216 8.30 5.79 4.67
N MET A 217 8.61 5.02 5.72
CA MET A 217 8.04 3.68 5.91
C MET A 217 6.51 3.74 6.06
N GLN A 218 6.01 4.66 6.88
CA GLN A 218 4.57 4.88 7.05
C GLN A 218 3.90 5.34 5.75
N ASP A 219 4.55 6.23 4.98
CA ASP A 219 4.03 6.70 3.69
C ASP A 219 3.93 5.53 2.70
N ILE A 220 4.97 4.70 2.59
CA ILE A 220 4.95 3.49 1.73
C ILE A 220 3.81 2.57 2.15
N GLN A 221 3.71 2.22 3.43
CA GLN A 221 2.68 1.32 3.95
C GLN A 221 1.27 1.91 3.74
N ALA A 222 1.07 3.20 4.00
CA ALA A 222 -0.20 3.87 3.76
C ALA A 222 -0.59 3.83 2.27
N ARG A 223 0.34 4.12 1.35
CA ARG A 223 0.08 4.07 -0.09
C ARG A 223 -0.28 2.65 -0.56
N LEU A 224 0.40 1.63 -0.05
CA LEU A 224 0.06 0.23 -0.34
C LEU A 224 -1.34 -0.14 0.17
N MET A 225 -1.67 0.20 1.43
CA MET A 225 -3.02 -0.03 1.98
C MET A 225 -4.11 0.73 1.21
N LEU A 226 -3.80 1.92 0.71
CA LEU A 226 -4.73 2.73 -0.07
C LEU A 226 -4.94 2.21 -1.49
N THR A 227 -4.04 1.39 -2.01
CA THR A 227 -4.21 0.77 -3.34
C THR A 227 -5.46 -0.13 -3.40
N GLU A 228 -5.91 -0.64 -2.25
CA GLU A 228 -7.16 -1.41 -2.15
C GLU A 228 -8.43 -0.54 -2.19
N ARG A 229 -8.30 0.78 -2.00
CA ARG A 229 -9.44 1.71 -1.95
C ARG A 229 -9.65 2.33 -3.33
N THR A 230 -10.91 2.42 -3.76
CA THR A 230 -11.31 2.90 -5.10
C THR A 230 -10.79 4.31 -5.44
N MET A 231 -10.55 5.16 -4.44
CA MET A 231 -10.03 6.52 -4.61
C MET A 231 -8.72 6.74 -3.83
N GLY A 232 -8.04 5.66 -3.41
CA GLY A 232 -6.92 5.75 -2.48
C GLY A 232 -5.71 6.51 -3.03
N GLY A 233 -5.43 6.43 -4.33
CA GLY A 233 -4.33 7.17 -4.95
C GLY A 233 -4.56 8.68 -5.08
N ILE A 234 -5.75 9.19 -4.75
CA ILE A 234 -6.05 10.64 -4.76
C ILE A 234 -5.85 11.26 -3.37
N ILE A 235 -5.65 10.44 -2.34
CA ILE A 235 -5.45 10.92 -0.98
C ILE A 235 -4.12 11.68 -0.89
N ASP A 236 -4.21 12.90 -0.36
CA ASP A 236 -3.09 13.81 -0.12
C ASP A 236 -2.13 13.21 0.94
N ASP A 237 -0.83 13.40 0.77
CA ASP A 237 0.23 12.77 1.58
C ASP A 237 0.04 13.03 3.09
N ILE A 238 -0.45 14.21 3.44
CA ILE A 238 -0.73 14.63 4.83
C ILE A 238 -1.73 13.73 5.58
N HIS A 239 -2.54 12.94 4.87
CA HIS A 239 -3.49 12.02 5.50
C HIS A 239 -2.96 10.60 5.61
N LEU A 240 -1.81 10.29 5.00
CA LEU A 240 -1.25 8.95 4.97
C LEU A 240 -0.92 8.44 6.36
N ARG A 241 -0.24 9.24 7.18
CA ARG A 241 0.09 8.88 8.56
C ARG A 241 -1.15 8.57 9.40
N ASN A 242 -2.14 9.48 9.38
CA ASN A 242 -3.39 9.29 10.13
C ASN A 242 -4.17 8.07 9.64
N PHE A 243 -4.19 7.85 8.32
CA PHE A 243 -4.82 6.67 7.73
C PHE A 243 -4.12 5.39 8.17
N PHE A 244 -2.79 5.34 8.10
CA PHE A 244 -1.99 4.20 8.54
C PHE A 244 -2.23 3.90 10.02
N GLN A 245 -2.09 4.89 10.90
CA GLN A 245 -2.32 4.73 12.34
C GLN A 245 -3.73 4.19 12.63
N LYS A 246 -4.76 4.80 12.02
CA LYS A 246 -6.14 4.35 12.18
C LYS A 246 -6.32 2.91 11.70
N GLN A 247 -5.73 2.55 10.57
CA GLN A 247 -5.85 1.21 10.02
C GLN A 247 -5.10 0.17 10.86
N THR A 248 -3.94 0.52 11.42
CA THR A 248 -3.17 -0.33 12.33
C THR A 248 -3.92 -0.55 13.65
N ILE A 249 -4.51 0.49 14.24
CA ILE A 249 -5.37 0.38 15.43
C ILE A 249 -6.53 -0.56 15.16
N VAL A 250 -7.28 -0.34 14.07
CA VAL A 250 -8.42 -1.22 13.70
C VAL A 250 -7.97 -2.67 13.51
N THR A 251 -6.81 -2.90 12.88
CA THR A 251 -6.30 -4.26 12.67
C THR A 251 -5.93 -4.92 13.99
N ARG A 252 -5.28 -4.20 14.91
CA ARG A 252 -4.91 -4.68 16.24
C ARG A 252 -6.12 -4.96 17.11
N ASP A 253 -7.13 -4.08 17.08
CA ASP A 253 -8.38 -4.25 17.82
C ASP A 253 -9.14 -5.49 17.32
N ASN A 254 -9.21 -5.68 16.00
CA ASN A 254 -9.83 -6.88 15.42
C ASN A 254 -9.06 -8.15 15.83
N ALA A 255 -7.73 -8.13 15.80
CA ALA A 255 -6.89 -9.24 16.22
C ALA A 255 -7.11 -9.58 17.70
N GLY A 256 -7.09 -8.60 18.60
CA GLY A 256 -7.34 -8.81 20.02
C GLY A 256 -8.76 -9.31 20.32
N HIS A 257 -9.77 -8.75 19.63
CA HIS A 257 -11.15 -9.20 19.76
C HIS A 257 -11.33 -10.66 19.30
N ASN A 258 -10.79 -11.01 18.14
CA ASN A 258 -10.88 -12.36 17.59
C ASN A 258 -10.06 -13.37 18.39
N TRP A 259 -8.91 -12.94 18.92
CA TRP A 259 -8.10 -13.74 19.85
C TRP A 259 -8.97 -14.18 21.04
N GLU A 260 -9.64 -13.23 21.70
CA GLU A 260 -10.45 -13.53 22.89
C GLU A 260 -11.68 -14.37 22.53
N LEU A 261 -12.38 -14.06 21.44
CA LEU A 261 -13.52 -14.85 20.98
C LEU A 261 -13.12 -16.29 20.65
N LEU A 262 -12.00 -16.49 19.95
CA LEU A 262 -11.53 -17.82 19.57
C LEU A 262 -11.07 -18.61 20.80
N ARG A 263 -10.35 -17.97 21.71
CA ARG A 263 -9.90 -18.56 22.98
C ARG A 263 -11.08 -19.01 23.83
N GLN A 264 -12.00 -18.10 24.16
CA GLN A 264 -13.20 -18.43 24.94
C GLN A 264 -14.00 -19.55 24.29
N ARG A 265 -14.13 -19.52 22.95
CA ARG A 265 -14.88 -20.54 22.25
C ARG A 265 -14.18 -21.90 22.27
N ALA A 266 -12.88 -21.95 22.01
CA ALA A 266 -12.11 -23.18 22.08
C ALA A 266 -12.19 -23.80 23.49
N GLU A 267 -11.95 -23.00 24.53
CA GLU A 267 -12.01 -23.44 25.93
C GLU A 267 -13.41 -23.94 26.33
N SER A 268 -14.48 -23.25 25.89
CA SER A 268 -15.86 -23.67 26.16
C SER A 268 -16.20 -25.05 25.56
N GLU A 269 -15.52 -25.39 24.46
CA GLU A 269 -15.65 -26.66 23.79
C GLU A 269 -14.63 -27.70 24.31
N GLN A 270 -13.80 -27.40 25.32
CA GLN A 270 -12.68 -28.26 25.78
C GLN A 270 -11.61 -28.51 24.72
N LEU A 271 -11.32 -27.48 23.93
CA LEU A 271 -10.20 -27.43 23.00
C LEU A 271 -9.11 -26.51 23.54
N TYR A 272 -7.87 -26.78 23.15
CA TYR A 272 -6.72 -25.99 23.58
C TYR A 272 -6.46 -24.90 22.54
N PHE A 273 -6.41 -23.66 23.00
CA PHE A 273 -6.10 -22.50 22.17
C PHE A 273 -4.64 -22.12 22.35
N GLU A 274 -3.94 -21.88 21.25
CA GLU A 274 -2.56 -21.38 21.27
C GLU A 274 -2.39 -20.25 20.24
N PRO A 275 -1.98 -19.05 20.68
CA PRO A 275 -1.63 -17.97 19.76
C PRO A 275 -0.30 -18.27 19.07
N LEU A 276 -0.22 -17.92 17.79
CA LEU A 276 1.03 -17.94 17.03
C LEU A 276 1.57 -16.51 16.96
N GLU A 277 2.66 -16.27 17.69
CA GLU A 277 3.33 -14.98 17.71
C GLU A 277 4.19 -14.81 16.46
N MET A 278 4.04 -13.67 15.79
CA MET A 278 4.93 -13.23 14.72
C MET A 278 6.27 -12.78 15.33
N PRO A 279 7.35 -12.68 14.54
CA PRO A 279 8.63 -12.13 15.01
C PRO A 279 8.56 -10.72 15.62
N ASP A 280 7.51 -9.95 15.29
CA ASP A 280 7.24 -8.63 15.88
C ASP A 280 6.53 -8.69 17.26
N GLY A 281 6.27 -9.89 17.78
CA GLY A 281 5.56 -10.16 19.03
C GLY A 281 4.04 -10.09 18.92
N SER A 282 3.48 -9.87 17.72
CA SER A 282 2.03 -9.81 17.53
C SER A 282 1.43 -11.19 17.25
N ALA A 283 0.36 -11.55 17.97
CA ALA A 283 -0.42 -12.75 17.68
C ALA A 283 -1.43 -12.47 16.57
N THR A 284 -1.03 -12.67 15.31
CA THR A 284 -1.94 -12.51 14.14
C THR A 284 -2.64 -13.80 13.75
N HIS A 285 -2.13 -14.94 14.21
CA HIS A 285 -2.66 -16.27 13.95
C HIS A 285 -2.85 -17.02 15.26
N ALA A 286 -3.69 -18.04 15.24
CA ALA A 286 -3.83 -18.96 16.36
C ALA A 286 -4.14 -20.36 15.84
N ILE A 287 -3.72 -21.35 16.61
CA ILE A 287 -4.05 -22.75 16.39
C ILE A 287 -4.94 -23.27 17.52
N VAL A 288 -5.83 -24.17 17.15
CA VAL A 288 -6.67 -24.93 18.07
C VAL A 288 -6.23 -26.39 18.02
N TRP A 289 -6.00 -26.97 19.19
CA TRP A 289 -5.58 -28.36 19.38
C TRP A 289 -6.62 -29.16 20.16
N VAL A 290 -6.51 -30.48 20.06
CA VAL A 290 -7.21 -31.43 20.92
C VAL A 290 -6.20 -32.41 21.49
N ALA A 291 -6.33 -32.75 22.78
CA ALA A 291 -5.56 -33.83 23.35
C ALA A 291 -6.16 -35.17 22.93
N ARG A 292 -5.32 -36.16 22.62
CA ARG A 292 -5.79 -37.50 22.21
C ARG A 292 -6.69 -38.13 23.28
N GLU A 293 -6.35 -37.97 24.55
CA GLU A 293 -7.16 -38.46 25.68
C GLU A 293 -8.55 -37.82 25.76
N ASP A 294 -8.67 -36.55 25.36
CA ASP A 294 -9.93 -35.81 25.43
C ASP A 294 -10.92 -36.25 24.35
N LEU A 295 -10.45 -36.92 23.29
CA LEU A 295 -11.31 -37.55 22.29
C LEU A 295 -12.12 -38.71 22.87
N GLU A 296 -11.54 -39.46 23.82
CA GLU A 296 -12.21 -40.57 24.51
C GLU A 296 -13.09 -40.06 25.66
N ARG A 297 -12.61 -39.07 26.41
CA ARG A 297 -13.35 -38.50 27.56
C ARG A 297 -14.62 -37.78 27.16
N ASN A 298 -14.64 -37.15 25.98
CA ASN A 298 -15.77 -36.33 25.52
C ASN A 298 -16.67 -37.04 24.50
N VAL A 299 -16.57 -38.36 24.33
CA VAL A 299 -17.47 -39.12 23.44
C VAL A 299 -18.94 -38.90 23.87
N GLY A 300 -19.76 -38.40 22.95
CA GLY A 300 -21.18 -38.08 23.20
C GLY A 300 -21.47 -36.64 23.64
N ARG A 301 -20.44 -35.81 23.85
CA ARG A 301 -20.63 -34.38 24.15
C ARG A 301 -21.20 -33.63 22.93
N GLU A 302 -22.16 -32.74 23.18
CA GLU A 302 -22.62 -31.81 22.15
C GLU A 302 -21.51 -30.81 21.81
N PHE A 303 -21.25 -30.65 20.52
CA PHE A 303 -20.25 -29.70 20.02
C PHE A 303 -20.91 -28.68 19.13
N HIS A 304 -20.73 -27.41 19.46
CA HIS A 304 -21.33 -26.32 18.70
C HIS A 304 -20.28 -25.71 17.74
N GLY A 305 -19.97 -26.45 16.67
CA GLY A 305 -18.92 -26.11 15.71
C GLY A 305 -19.16 -24.91 14.80
N ARG A 306 -20.33 -24.25 14.87
CA ARG A 306 -20.70 -23.17 13.93
C ARG A 306 -19.76 -21.97 13.96
N PHE A 307 -19.24 -21.61 15.14
CA PHE A 307 -18.28 -20.52 15.28
C PHE A 307 -16.88 -20.95 14.79
N LEU A 308 -16.40 -22.09 15.30
CA LEU A 308 -15.07 -22.64 14.98
C LEU A 308 -15.00 -23.13 13.53
N ASN A 309 -16.13 -23.29 12.85
CA ASN A 309 -16.15 -23.63 11.43
C ASN A 309 -15.51 -24.99 11.08
N ILE A 310 -15.44 -25.85 12.09
CA ILE A 310 -14.89 -27.21 12.05
C ILE A 310 -15.98 -28.23 12.40
N SER A 311 -15.86 -29.43 11.84
CA SER A 311 -16.69 -30.59 12.24
C SER A 311 -16.51 -30.96 13.72
N ASN A 312 -17.48 -31.68 14.30
CA ASN A 312 -17.40 -32.16 15.68
C ASN A 312 -16.19 -33.08 15.90
N PRO A 313 -15.20 -32.70 16.73
CA PRO A 313 -14.02 -33.53 16.95
C PRO A 313 -14.32 -34.80 17.77
N TRP A 314 -15.34 -34.79 18.64
CA TRP A 314 -15.65 -35.89 19.56
C TRP A 314 -16.21 -37.14 18.88
N HIS A 315 -16.74 -36.98 17.66
CA HIS A 315 -17.31 -38.07 16.86
C HIS A 315 -16.54 -38.31 15.56
N ASP A 316 -15.36 -37.69 15.42
CA ASP A 316 -14.57 -37.81 14.19
C ASP A 316 -13.64 -39.03 14.26
N GLU A 317 -13.99 -40.09 13.53
CA GLU A 317 -13.18 -41.31 13.42
C GLU A 317 -11.77 -41.05 12.85
N ARG A 318 -11.57 -39.95 12.12
CA ARG A 318 -10.25 -39.56 11.60
C ARG A 318 -9.31 -39.10 12.71
N LEU A 319 -9.85 -38.51 13.78
CA LEU A 319 -9.05 -38.07 14.92
C LEU A 319 -8.67 -39.23 15.82
N LYS A 320 -9.56 -40.23 15.95
CA LYS A 320 -9.24 -41.48 16.68
C LYS A 320 -8.10 -42.24 16.01
N ASN A 321 -8.14 -42.34 14.68
CA ASN A 321 -7.13 -43.01 13.86
C ASN A 321 -6.12 -42.03 13.24
N TRP A 322 -5.82 -40.93 13.93
CA TRP A 322 -4.99 -39.85 13.40
C TRP A 322 -3.57 -40.32 13.08
N ASP A 323 -3.17 -40.16 11.81
CA ASP A 323 -1.86 -40.52 11.24
C ASP A 323 -1.01 -39.29 10.86
N GLY A 324 -1.53 -38.08 11.10
CA GLY A 324 -0.86 -36.83 10.77
C GLY A 324 0.11 -36.36 11.86
N TYR A 325 0.54 -35.09 11.75
CA TYR A 325 1.41 -34.47 12.75
C TYR A 325 0.81 -34.51 14.15
N THR A 326 1.62 -34.83 15.14
CA THR A 326 1.29 -34.82 16.56
C THR A 326 2.42 -34.17 17.35
N GLU A 327 2.07 -33.51 18.45
CA GLU A 327 3.04 -32.86 19.32
C GLU A 327 2.85 -33.38 20.75
N VAL A 328 3.95 -33.68 21.43
CA VAL A 328 3.91 -34.13 22.82
C VAL A 328 4.17 -32.93 23.71
N ARG A 329 3.24 -32.64 24.63
CA ARG A 329 3.36 -31.56 25.61
C ARG A 329 3.26 -32.12 27.02
N TYR A 330 3.80 -31.38 27.99
CA TYR A 330 3.75 -31.74 29.39
C TYR A 330 2.92 -30.71 30.14
N PHE A 331 1.98 -31.17 30.98
CA PHE A 331 1.09 -30.31 31.76
C PHE A 331 1.20 -30.62 33.25
N ASP A 332 1.13 -29.63 34.11
CA ASP A 332 1.03 -29.83 35.56
C ASP A 332 -0.40 -30.21 36.00
N GLU A 333 -0.62 -30.35 37.32
CA GLU A 333 -1.93 -30.64 37.91
C GLU A 333 -2.95 -29.51 37.66
N ASP A 334 -2.47 -28.27 37.46
CA ASP A 334 -3.28 -27.09 37.15
C ASP A 334 -3.56 -26.93 35.64
N ASN A 335 -3.19 -27.92 34.81
CA ASN A 335 -3.27 -27.89 33.34
C ASN A 335 -2.46 -26.76 32.68
N ARG A 336 -1.40 -26.29 33.32
CA ARG A 336 -0.45 -25.35 32.71
C ARG A 336 0.64 -26.14 32.01
N GLN A 337 1.04 -25.66 30.83
CA GLN A 337 2.14 -26.26 30.09
C GLN A 337 3.46 -26.03 30.86
N VAL A 338 4.23 -27.11 31.06
CA VAL A 338 5.50 -27.12 31.79
C VAL A 338 6.57 -27.85 31.00
N GLU A 339 7.84 -27.67 31.40
CA GLU A 339 8.96 -28.38 30.77
C GLU A 339 8.95 -29.87 31.10
N GLU A 340 9.54 -30.65 30.19
CA GLU A 340 9.75 -32.09 30.36
C GLU A 340 10.55 -32.38 31.64
N GLY A 341 10.06 -33.29 32.47
CA GLY A 341 10.71 -33.67 33.74
C GLY A 341 10.28 -32.85 34.96
N THR A 342 9.40 -31.85 34.80
CA THR A 342 8.76 -31.17 35.94
C THR A 342 8.01 -32.20 36.80
N ARG A 343 8.22 -32.18 38.12
CA ARG A 343 7.61 -33.16 39.03
C ARG A 343 6.09 -33.05 38.99
N GLY A 344 5.42 -34.17 38.67
CA GLY A 344 3.95 -34.22 38.54
C GLY A 344 3.44 -33.86 37.14
N ALA A 345 4.32 -33.59 36.18
CA ALA A 345 3.90 -33.29 34.82
C ALA A 345 3.35 -34.53 34.10
N ARG A 346 2.15 -34.41 33.53
CA ARG A 346 1.53 -35.43 32.68
C ARG A 346 1.91 -35.19 31.22
N ARG A 347 2.34 -36.27 30.55
CA ARG A 347 2.63 -36.28 29.11
C ARG A 347 1.32 -36.38 28.33
N VAL A 348 1.04 -35.41 27.47
CA VAL A 348 -0.18 -35.34 26.67
C VAL A 348 0.17 -35.23 25.19
N GLU A 349 -0.44 -36.08 24.38
CA GLU A 349 -0.31 -36.02 22.92
C GLU A 349 -1.38 -35.09 22.32
N MET A 350 -0.92 -34.05 21.65
CA MET A 350 -1.74 -32.99 21.06
C MET A 350 -1.86 -33.19 19.55
N ILE A 351 -3.09 -33.10 19.06
CA ILE A 351 -3.44 -33.20 17.64
C ILE A 351 -3.90 -31.81 17.17
N PRO A 352 -3.31 -31.24 16.10
CA PRO A 352 -3.75 -29.95 15.58
C PRO A 352 -5.12 -30.11 14.91
N LEU A 353 -6.09 -29.27 15.25
CA LEU A 353 -7.42 -29.29 14.65
C LEU A 353 -7.56 -28.27 13.53
N ALA A 354 -7.24 -27.00 13.83
CA ALA A 354 -7.46 -25.91 12.90
C ALA A 354 -6.55 -24.70 13.18
N LEU A 355 -6.15 -24.02 12.11
CA LEU A 355 -5.39 -22.77 12.15
C LEU A 355 -6.26 -21.62 11.65
N TYR A 356 -6.25 -20.52 12.40
CA TYR A 356 -7.07 -19.34 12.18
C TYR A 356 -6.22 -18.08 12.02
N GLY A 357 -6.73 -17.15 11.21
CA GLY A 357 -6.33 -15.75 11.18
C GLY A 357 -7.15 -14.90 12.13
N LEU A 358 -6.48 -14.00 12.85
CA LEU A 358 -7.11 -13.14 13.85
C LEU A 358 -7.36 -11.72 13.32
N ASP A 359 -6.70 -11.29 12.24
CA ASP A 359 -6.77 -9.91 11.72
C ASP A 359 -8.08 -9.56 10.97
N HIS A 360 -8.98 -10.54 10.82
CA HIS A 360 -10.21 -10.39 10.06
C HIS A 360 -11.27 -9.53 10.80
N PRO A 361 -11.94 -8.55 10.16
CA PRO A 361 -12.77 -7.55 10.85
C PRO A 361 -14.06 -8.02 11.55
N LYS A 362 -14.32 -9.32 11.67
CA LYS A 362 -15.58 -9.83 12.24
C LYS A 362 -15.45 -11.10 13.06
N ILE A 363 -14.85 -12.13 12.47
CA ILE A 363 -14.65 -13.44 13.09
C ILE A 363 -13.28 -13.98 12.69
N PRO A 364 -12.66 -14.85 13.49
CA PRO A 364 -11.44 -15.55 13.12
C PRO A 364 -11.63 -16.29 11.78
N ALA A 365 -10.69 -16.10 10.85
CA ALA A 365 -10.75 -16.72 9.53
C ALA A 365 -10.11 -18.11 9.59
N LEU A 366 -10.89 -19.19 9.43
CA LEU A 366 -10.34 -20.54 9.27
C LEU A 366 -9.47 -20.61 8.01
N LEU A 367 -8.19 -20.89 8.18
CA LEU A 367 -7.19 -20.97 7.11
C LEU A 367 -6.87 -22.42 6.74
N VAL A 368 -6.66 -23.25 7.77
CA VAL A 368 -6.35 -24.68 7.63
C VAL A 368 -7.26 -25.48 8.55
N ASP A 369 -7.88 -26.51 8.00
CA ASP A 369 -8.50 -27.59 8.78
C ASP A 369 -7.63 -28.83 8.59
N PHE A 370 -7.07 -29.35 9.68
CA PHE A 370 -6.15 -30.48 9.63
C PHE A 370 -6.88 -31.79 9.27
N ARG A 371 -8.21 -31.86 9.44
CA ARG A 371 -8.99 -33.09 9.16
C ARG A 371 -9.65 -33.10 7.78
N ASP A 372 -9.97 -31.92 7.25
CA ASP A 372 -10.49 -31.77 5.88
C ASP A 372 -9.76 -30.65 5.13
N ARG A 373 -8.79 -31.04 4.30
CA ARG A 373 -7.99 -30.14 3.45
C ARG A 373 -8.84 -29.25 2.56
N LEU A 374 -10.03 -29.71 2.17
CA LEU A 374 -10.92 -28.99 1.27
C LEU A 374 -11.93 -28.13 2.01
N ASN A 375 -12.06 -28.20 3.34
CA ASN A 375 -13.07 -27.42 4.08
C ASN A 375 -12.88 -25.90 3.87
N PRO A 376 -11.70 -25.31 4.12
CA PRO A 376 -11.47 -23.88 3.83
C PRO A 376 -11.76 -23.54 2.36
N LYS A 377 -11.27 -24.38 1.43
CA LYS A 377 -11.42 -24.20 -0.02
C LYS A 377 -12.88 -24.23 -0.48
N LYS A 378 -13.67 -25.22 -0.06
CA LYS A 378 -15.10 -25.37 -0.42
C LYS A 378 -15.89 -24.15 0.01
N ARG A 379 -15.59 -23.61 1.20
CA ARG A 379 -16.25 -22.41 1.73
C ARG A 379 -15.90 -21.19 0.92
N GLU A 380 -14.64 -21.03 0.56
CA GLU A 380 -14.18 -19.91 -0.24
C GLU A 380 -14.71 -19.98 -1.69
N MET A 381 -14.73 -21.17 -2.31
CA MET A 381 -15.37 -21.42 -3.61
C MET A 381 -16.87 -21.13 -3.59
N SER A 382 -17.61 -21.62 -2.59
CA SER A 382 -19.07 -21.39 -2.48
C SER A 382 -19.41 -19.90 -2.45
N ARG A 383 -18.59 -19.09 -1.78
CA ARG A 383 -18.74 -17.63 -1.71
C ARG A 383 -18.40 -16.98 -3.04
N ARG A 384 -17.32 -17.43 -3.69
CA ARG A 384 -16.88 -16.88 -4.96
C ARG A 384 -17.88 -17.15 -6.08
N ILE A 385 -18.51 -18.32 -6.08
CA ILE A 385 -19.63 -18.65 -6.97
C ILE A 385 -20.78 -17.68 -6.75
N ILE A 386 -21.19 -17.41 -5.49
CA ILE A 386 -22.26 -16.45 -5.19
C ILE A 386 -21.89 -15.05 -5.71
N GLN A 387 -20.65 -14.59 -5.48
CA GLN A 387 -20.19 -13.29 -5.98
C GLN A 387 -20.15 -13.23 -7.52
N ASP A 388 -19.69 -14.29 -8.18
CA ASP A 388 -19.61 -14.36 -9.63
C ASP A 388 -21.01 -14.45 -10.27
N VAL A 389 -21.93 -15.21 -9.69
CA VAL A 389 -23.34 -15.27 -10.16
C VAL A 389 -24.02 -13.91 -9.99
N THR A 390 -23.90 -13.29 -8.82
CA THR A 390 -24.53 -11.98 -8.52
C THR A 390 -23.93 -10.82 -9.32
N ARG A 391 -22.63 -10.85 -9.65
CA ARG A 391 -21.96 -9.78 -10.42
C ARG A 391 -21.96 -10.01 -11.93
N ASN A 392 -21.93 -11.25 -12.40
CA ASN A 392 -21.64 -11.57 -13.80
C ASN A 392 -22.82 -12.13 -14.58
N ILE A 393 -23.69 -12.94 -13.97
CA ILE A 393 -24.85 -13.54 -14.66
C ILE A 393 -26.08 -12.61 -14.61
N LEU A 394 -26.26 -11.88 -13.50
CA LEU A 394 -27.44 -11.04 -13.26
C LEU A 394 -27.21 -9.53 -13.51
N SER A 395 -26.11 -9.13 -14.14
CA SER A 395 -25.80 -7.71 -14.40
C SER A 395 -26.58 -7.12 -15.59
N LEU A 396 -27.90 -7.01 -15.44
CA LEU A 396 -28.75 -6.12 -16.21
C LEU A 396 -28.67 -4.71 -15.59
N SER A 397 -28.44 -3.70 -16.44
CA SER A 397 -28.38 -2.24 -16.25
C SER A 397 -28.54 -1.65 -14.82
N LYS A 398 -27.61 -0.77 -14.42
CA LYS A 398 -27.62 0.05 -13.19
C LYS A 398 -28.83 0.98 -13.02
N TYR A 399 -29.74 1.06 -13.99
CA TYR A 399 -30.94 1.91 -13.92
C TYR A 399 -32.26 1.11 -13.90
N GLY A 400 -32.20 -0.23 -13.78
CA GLY A 400 -33.36 -1.10 -14.04
C GLY A 400 -34.17 -1.60 -12.82
N ASP A 401 -33.60 -1.76 -11.62
CA ASP A 401 -34.36 -2.45 -10.55
C ASP A 401 -33.94 -2.11 -9.11
N LEU A 402 -34.71 -1.21 -8.47
CA LEU A 402 -34.68 -0.87 -7.04
C LEU A 402 -34.82 -2.10 -6.08
N PRO A 403 -35.61 -3.15 -6.41
CA PRO A 403 -35.78 -4.35 -5.58
C PRO A 403 -34.48 -5.14 -5.36
N TYR A 404 -33.56 -5.16 -6.33
CA TYR A 404 -32.28 -5.85 -6.19
C TYR A 404 -31.29 -5.09 -5.31
N PHE A 405 -31.30 -3.75 -5.36
CA PHE A 405 -30.54 -2.94 -4.40
C PHE A 405 -31.03 -3.22 -2.98
N LEU A 406 -32.35 -3.29 -2.77
CA LEU A 406 -32.94 -3.74 -1.51
C LEU A 406 -32.55 -5.18 -1.14
N GLY A 407 -32.61 -6.13 -2.09
CA GLY A 407 -32.25 -7.53 -1.86
C GLY A 407 -30.79 -7.73 -1.48
N ARG A 408 -29.86 -7.01 -2.13
CA ARG A 408 -28.45 -6.98 -1.76
C ARG A 408 -28.23 -6.29 -0.42
N THR A 409 -28.89 -5.17 -0.14
CA THR A 409 -28.77 -4.51 1.16
C THR A 409 -29.29 -5.42 2.27
N VAL A 410 -30.39 -6.15 2.07
CA VAL A 410 -30.92 -7.13 3.02
C VAL A 410 -30.00 -8.35 3.14
N PHE A 411 -29.44 -8.87 2.05
CA PHE A 411 -28.49 -9.98 2.09
C PHE A 411 -27.17 -9.59 2.76
N ASP A 412 -26.58 -8.46 2.38
CA ASP A 412 -25.36 -7.89 2.98
C ASP A 412 -25.62 -7.50 4.45
N PHE A 413 -26.84 -7.07 4.80
CA PHE A 413 -27.26 -6.85 6.20
C PHE A 413 -27.39 -8.16 6.97
N VAL A 414 -28.05 -9.19 6.43
CA VAL A 414 -28.23 -10.49 7.10
C VAL A 414 -26.93 -11.26 7.21
N THR A 415 -26.14 -11.37 6.15
CA THR A 415 -24.81 -11.99 6.16
C THR A 415 -23.82 -11.15 6.98
N GLY A 416 -23.97 -9.83 6.94
CA GLY A 416 -23.18 -8.89 7.71
C GLY A 416 -23.40 -9.00 9.22
N ARG A 417 -24.64 -9.23 9.66
CA ARG A 417 -25.05 -9.43 11.06
C ARG A 417 -24.85 -10.88 11.54
N ARG A 418 -24.79 -11.85 10.63
CA ARG A 418 -24.50 -13.28 10.92
C ARG A 418 -23.00 -13.62 10.97
N GLY A 419 -22.12 -12.61 10.93
CA GLY A 419 -20.67 -12.82 10.99
C GLY A 419 -20.10 -13.61 9.82
N MET A 420 -20.85 -13.75 8.71
CA MET A 420 -20.32 -14.42 7.53
C MET A 420 -19.21 -13.56 6.94
N ASP A 421 -18.03 -14.14 6.90
CA ASP A 421 -16.85 -13.55 6.30
C ASP A 421 -17.05 -13.48 4.77
N VAL A 422 -17.16 -12.25 4.26
CA VAL A 422 -17.49 -11.94 2.85
C VAL A 422 -16.31 -11.24 2.15
N ASN A 423 -15.23 -10.92 2.88
CA ASN A 423 -14.17 -10.05 2.36
C ASN A 423 -12.92 -10.87 1.99
N GLN A 424 -12.86 -11.29 0.74
CA GLN A 424 -11.72 -11.99 0.13
C GLN A 424 -10.34 -11.33 0.37
N PRO A 425 -10.20 -9.97 0.40
CA PRO A 425 -8.91 -9.32 0.65
C PRO A 425 -8.30 -9.59 2.04
N SER A 426 -9.12 -9.65 3.10
CA SER A 426 -8.60 -9.92 4.44
C SER A 426 -8.08 -11.35 4.57
N ARG A 427 -8.69 -12.33 3.90
CA ARG A 427 -8.13 -13.70 3.87
C ARG A 427 -6.81 -13.77 3.11
N LEU A 428 -6.70 -13.12 1.97
CA LEU A 428 -5.45 -13.03 1.20
C LEU A 428 -4.33 -12.43 2.06
N ARG A 429 -4.66 -11.41 2.87
CA ARG A 429 -3.74 -10.83 3.85
C ARG A 429 -3.26 -11.88 4.83
N THR A 430 -4.18 -12.51 5.54
CA THR A 430 -3.87 -13.54 6.53
C THR A 430 -3.02 -14.66 5.92
N TYR A 431 -3.37 -15.15 4.73
CA TYR A 431 -2.59 -16.18 4.03
C TYR A 431 -1.16 -15.71 3.70
N SER A 432 -1.00 -14.47 3.25
CA SER A 432 0.31 -13.91 2.95
C SER A 432 1.17 -13.74 4.21
N GLN A 433 0.56 -13.33 5.33
CA GLN A 433 1.22 -13.20 6.62
C GLN A 433 1.63 -14.56 7.19
N LEU A 434 0.75 -15.57 7.12
CA LEU A 434 1.06 -16.93 7.54
C LEU A 434 2.24 -17.52 6.75
N LYS A 435 2.25 -17.36 5.41
CA LYS A 435 3.38 -17.80 4.57
C LYS A 435 4.70 -17.16 5.02
N LEU A 436 4.67 -15.86 5.34
CA LEU A 436 5.86 -15.16 5.82
C LEU A 436 6.30 -15.65 7.20
N LEU A 437 5.35 -15.84 8.14
CA LEU A 437 5.64 -16.40 9.46
C LEU A 437 6.30 -17.78 9.35
N LEU A 438 5.73 -18.69 8.55
CA LEU A 438 6.30 -20.03 8.35
C LEU A 438 7.71 -19.96 7.75
N SER A 439 7.98 -18.96 6.92
CA SER A 439 9.28 -18.80 6.26
C SER A 439 10.37 -18.16 7.09
N LEU A 440 10.00 -17.28 8.03
CA LEU A 440 10.93 -16.46 8.81
C LEU A 440 11.13 -17.02 10.22
N ASP A 441 10.12 -17.71 10.76
CA ASP A 441 10.18 -18.20 12.13
C ASP A 441 10.66 -19.64 12.20
N ASN A 442 11.87 -19.80 12.76
CA ASN A 442 12.51 -21.08 13.02
C ASN A 442 12.01 -21.79 14.28
N SER A 443 11.15 -21.15 15.09
CA SER A 443 10.59 -21.72 16.32
C SER A 443 9.68 -22.93 16.06
N PHE A 444 9.02 -22.97 14.90
CA PHE A 444 8.13 -24.07 14.53
C PHE A 444 8.89 -25.37 14.31
N ASN A 445 8.30 -26.46 14.80
CA ASN A 445 8.73 -27.81 14.43
C ASN A 445 8.72 -27.96 12.89
N PRO A 446 9.82 -28.42 12.25
CA PRO A 446 9.91 -28.51 10.80
C PRO A 446 8.81 -29.34 10.14
N GLN A 447 8.41 -30.47 10.76
CA GLN A 447 7.35 -31.33 10.23
C GLN A 447 5.99 -30.63 10.29
N PHE A 448 5.75 -29.86 11.35
CA PHE A 448 4.52 -29.09 11.50
C PHE A 448 4.42 -27.95 10.48
N ARG A 449 5.53 -27.23 10.26
CA ARG A 449 5.65 -26.18 9.25
C ARG A 449 5.33 -26.73 7.86
N GLU A 450 5.98 -27.83 7.46
CA GLU A 450 5.75 -28.47 6.16
C GLU A 450 4.28 -28.88 5.99
N GLU A 451 3.65 -29.40 7.05
CA GLU A 451 2.24 -29.79 7.01
C GLU A 451 1.29 -28.60 6.81
N ILE A 452 1.56 -27.46 7.46
CA ILE A 452 0.80 -26.23 7.23
C ILE A 452 1.00 -25.73 5.80
N GLU A 453 2.24 -25.65 5.31
CA GLU A 453 2.57 -25.18 3.96
C GLU A 453 1.84 -26.01 2.89
N ARG A 454 1.97 -27.34 2.98
CA ARG A 454 1.32 -28.30 2.07
C ARG A 454 -0.20 -28.16 2.06
N ARG A 455 -0.81 -27.75 3.18
CA ARG A 455 -2.26 -27.50 3.25
C ARG A 455 -2.61 -26.13 2.69
N LEU A 456 -1.81 -25.12 2.98
CA LEU A 456 -2.01 -23.76 2.50
C LEU A 456 -1.99 -23.67 0.98
N GLU A 457 -1.07 -24.40 0.34
CA GLU A 457 -0.99 -24.49 -1.12
C GLU A 457 -2.27 -25.05 -1.76
N SER A 458 -2.92 -26.01 -1.08
CA SER A 458 -4.16 -26.63 -1.59
C SER A 458 -5.38 -25.69 -1.55
N VAL A 459 -5.32 -24.66 -0.70
CA VAL A 459 -6.41 -23.69 -0.47
C VAL A 459 -6.37 -22.51 -1.44
N SER A 460 -5.22 -22.24 -2.08
CA SER A 460 -5.12 -21.18 -3.10
C SER A 460 -6.16 -21.33 -4.21
N LEU A 461 -6.96 -20.27 -4.42
CA LEU A 461 -8.03 -20.22 -5.41
C LEU A 461 -7.66 -19.45 -6.67
N ASN A 462 -6.52 -18.76 -6.70
CA ASN A 462 -6.16 -17.92 -7.84
C ASN A 462 -5.37 -18.72 -8.88
N PRO A 463 -5.85 -18.84 -10.13
CA PRO A 463 -5.13 -19.54 -11.20
C PRO A 463 -3.75 -18.94 -11.52
N MET A 464 -3.48 -17.69 -11.11
CA MET A 464 -2.22 -16.99 -11.36
C MET A 464 -1.17 -17.13 -10.25
N GLU A 465 -1.52 -17.66 -9.08
CA GLU A 465 -0.55 -17.85 -7.98
C GLU A 465 0.49 -18.93 -8.32
N ASN A 466 1.70 -18.79 -7.78
CA ASN A 466 2.77 -19.78 -7.95
C ASN A 466 3.07 -20.47 -6.61
N ASP A 467 3.69 -21.64 -6.67
CA ASP A 467 4.25 -22.31 -5.50
C ASP A 467 5.30 -21.47 -4.80
N TYR A 468 5.45 -21.68 -3.50
CA TYR A 468 6.33 -20.86 -2.67
C TYR A 468 7.80 -20.94 -3.11
N GLN A 469 8.31 -22.14 -3.41
CA GLN A 469 9.66 -22.34 -3.94
C GLN A 469 9.86 -21.63 -5.29
N VAL A 470 8.83 -21.65 -6.14
CA VAL A 470 8.84 -20.98 -7.46
C VAL A 470 8.82 -19.46 -7.30
N GLU A 471 8.06 -18.93 -6.35
CA GLU A 471 8.05 -17.50 -6.04
C GLU A 471 9.41 -17.00 -5.57
N ALA A 472 10.14 -17.79 -4.79
CA ALA A 472 11.50 -17.46 -4.37
C ALA A 472 12.48 -17.44 -5.56
N GLN A 473 12.37 -18.40 -6.48
CA GLN A 473 13.17 -18.39 -7.71
C GLN A 473 12.82 -17.18 -8.59
N ILE A 474 11.54 -16.92 -8.81
CA ILE A 474 11.04 -15.75 -9.54
C ILE A 474 11.59 -14.47 -8.92
N ALA A 475 11.61 -14.36 -7.59
CA ALA A 475 12.12 -13.18 -6.92
C ALA A 475 13.60 -12.94 -7.20
N ARG A 476 14.43 -14.00 -7.18
CA ARG A 476 15.85 -13.90 -7.56
C ARG A 476 16.03 -13.53 -9.03
N GLU A 477 15.25 -14.10 -9.93
CA GLU A 477 15.29 -13.78 -11.36
C GLU A 477 14.83 -12.35 -11.65
N GLN A 478 13.73 -11.90 -11.05
CA GLN A 478 13.22 -10.53 -11.14
C GLN A 478 14.22 -9.53 -10.58
N TYR A 479 14.89 -9.87 -9.47
CA TYR A 479 15.92 -9.03 -8.90
C TYR A 479 17.09 -8.83 -9.85
N ARG A 480 17.64 -9.92 -10.43
CA ARG A 480 18.68 -9.83 -11.45
C ARG A 480 18.23 -8.99 -12.65
N ALA A 481 17.02 -9.22 -13.14
CA ALA A 481 16.46 -8.42 -14.23
C ALA A 481 16.27 -6.95 -13.87
N LEU A 482 15.99 -6.63 -12.60
CA LEU A 482 15.90 -5.25 -12.10
C LEU A 482 17.29 -4.59 -12.04
N LEU A 483 18.32 -5.33 -11.61
CA LEU A 483 19.71 -4.85 -11.63
C LEU A 483 20.19 -4.58 -13.05
N ASP A 484 19.94 -5.51 -13.97
CA ASP A 484 20.25 -5.31 -15.38
C ASP A 484 19.52 -4.09 -15.95
N TYR A 485 18.24 -3.90 -15.57
CA TYR A 485 17.47 -2.74 -15.98
C TYR A 485 18.01 -1.44 -15.35
N ALA A 486 18.52 -1.49 -14.12
CA ALA A 486 19.13 -0.35 -13.43
C ALA A 486 20.46 0.08 -14.06
N GLN A 487 21.23 -0.86 -14.60
CA GLN A 487 22.52 -0.61 -15.23
C GLN A 487 22.41 -0.12 -16.68
N ARG A 488 21.36 -0.49 -17.41
CA ARG A 488 21.18 -0.08 -18.81
C ARG A 488 20.90 1.43 -18.90
N PRO A 489 21.61 2.20 -19.74
CA PRO A 489 21.34 3.62 -19.93
C PRO A 489 19.88 3.90 -20.38
N GLU A 490 19.38 3.11 -21.33
CA GLU A 490 17.99 3.17 -21.80
C GLU A 490 16.97 2.49 -20.86
N GLY A 491 17.44 2.00 -19.71
CA GLY A 491 16.66 1.25 -18.74
C GLY A 491 15.99 2.12 -17.69
N LEU A 492 16.32 1.87 -16.42
CA LEU A 492 15.82 2.62 -15.27
C LEU A 492 16.26 4.09 -15.27
N PRO A 493 17.51 4.44 -15.63
CA PRO A 493 17.96 5.83 -15.73
C PRO A 493 17.13 6.64 -16.74
N ALA A 494 16.97 6.14 -17.98
CA ALA A 494 16.14 6.84 -18.97
C ALA A 494 14.67 6.98 -18.56
N ARG A 495 14.14 5.99 -17.81
CA ARG A 495 12.79 6.09 -17.23
C ARG A 495 12.73 7.16 -16.14
N LEU A 496 13.71 7.20 -15.25
CA LEU A 496 13.84 8.21 -14.20
C LEU A 496 13.90 9.62 -14.80
N ASP A 497 14.71 9.81 -15.83
CA ASP A 497 14.82 11.10 -16.54
C ASP A 497 13.52 11.50 -17.22
N ARG A 498 12.79 10.54 -17.80
CA ARG A 498 11.46 10.80 -18.35
C ARG A 498 10.49 11.25 -17.24
N ASP A 499 10.52 10.61 -16.08
CA ASP A 499 9.62 10.96 -14.97
C ASP A 499 9.95 12.33 -14.38
N ARG A 500 11.24 12.67 -14.23
CA ARG A 500 11.68 14.03 -13.82
C ARG A 500 11.22 15.09 -14.81
N ARG A 501 11.37 14.84 -16.11
CA ARG A 501 10.90 15.74 -17.16
C ARG A 501 9.37 15.89 -17.16
N ALA A 502 8.63 14.85 -16.79
CA ALA A 502 7.18 14.94 -16.58
C ALA A 502 6.83 15.75 -15.30
N GLU A 503 7.68 15.73 -14.26
CA GLU A 503 7.53 16.55 -13.05
C GLU A 503 7.84 18.03 -13.30
N MET A 504 8.65 18.35 -14.31
CA MET A 504 8.94 19.73 -14.70
C MET A 504 7.79 20.39 -15.46
N MET A 505 6.85 19.61 -16.00
CA MET A 505 5.68 20.11 -16.75
C MET A 505 4.92 21.26 -16.04
N PRO A 506 4.55 21.17 -14.74
CA PRO A 506 3.91 22.29 -14.05
C PRO A 506 4.78 23.53 -13.86
N LEU A 507 6.10 23.44 -14.05
CA LEU A 507 7.03 24.58 -13.93
C LEU A 507 7.04 25.45 -15.21
N ASN A 508 6.74 24.86 -16.37
CA ASN A 508 6.71 25.55 -17.67
C ASN A 508 5.30 25.85 -18.17
N HIS A 509 4.29 25.11 -17.68
CA HIS A 509 2.93 25.21 -18.20
C HIS A 509 1.94 25.75 -17.18
N GLY A 510 1.04 26.63 -17.63
CA GLY A 510 -0.11 27.10 -16.85
C GLY A 510 -1.18 26.01 -16.66
N ARG A 511 -2.06 26.20 -15.68
CA ARG A 511 -3.07 25.19 -15.25
C ARG A 511 -3.89 24.58 -16.40
N ALA A 512 -4.29 25.39 -17.39
CA ALA A 512 -5.08 24.91 -18.53
C ALA A 512 -4.32 23.89 -19.39
N ALA A 513 -3.05 24.18 -19.72
CA ALA A 513 -2.19 23.26 -20.47
C ALA A 513 -1.90 21.98 -19.67
N GLN A 514 -1.67 22.10 -18.34
CA GLN A 514 -1.49 20.95 -17.46
C GLN A 514 -2.71 20.00 -17.51
N THR A 515 -3.93 20.55 -17.44
CA THR A 515 -5.17 19.76 -17.53
C THR A 515 -5.30 19.08 -18.90
N PHE A 516 -4.97 19.78 -19.99
CA PHE A 516 -4.98 19.19 -21.33
C PHE A 516 -4.00 18.01 -21.44
N PHE A 517 -2.76 18.16 -20.97
CA PHE A 517 -1.77 17.07 -21.02
C PHE A 517 -2.16 15.86 -20.17
N ARG A 518 -2.79 16.08 -19.00
CA ARG A 518 -3.34 14.98 -18.20
C ARG A 518 -4.45 14.26 -18.95
N LEU A 519 -5.35 14.99 -19.60
CA LEU A 519 -6.41 14.38 -20.42
C LEU A 519 -5.82 13.61 -21.61
N ALA A 520 -4.82 14.15 -22.30
CA ALA A 520 -4.13 13.48 -23.40
C ALA A 520 -3.45 12.18 -22.94
N ASN A 521 -2.83 12.16 -21.76
CA ASN A 521 -2.28 10.94 -21.16
C ASN A 521 -3.37 9.89 -20.93
N VAL A 522 -4.51 10.27 -20.35
CA VAL A 522 -5.63 9.35 -20.12
C VAL A 522 -6.21 8.83 -21.45
N MET A 523 -6.47 9.73 -22.41
CA MET A 523 -7.08 9.40 -23.70
C MET A 523 -6.17 8.54 -24.59
N SER A 524 -4.85 8.66 -24.43
CA SER A 524 -3.86 7.82 -25.11
C SER A 524 -3.55 6.53 -24.36
N PHE A 525 -4.34 6.16 -23.33
CA PHE A 525 -4.10 4.97 -22.52
C PHE A 525 -2.73 4.95 -21.83
N GLY A 526 -2.22 6.13 -21.47
CA GLY A 526 -0.89 6.32 -20.87
C GLY A 526 0.26 6.28 -21.87
N LEU A 527 0.01 6.07 -23.17
CA LEU A 527 1.05 6.06 -24.20
C LEU A 527 1.69 7.42 -24.38
N TYR A 528 0.93 8.51 -24.20
CA TYR A 528 1.45 9.87 -24.22
C TYR A 528 1.69 10.37 -22.81
N THR A 529 2.92 10.70 -22.46
CA THR A 529 3.24 11.48 -21.25
C THR A 529 4.01 12.72 -21.68
N HIS A 530 3.46 13.89 -21.42
CA HIS A 530 4.15 15.15 -21.72
C HIS A 530 5.39 15.27 -20.83
N CYS A 531 6.54 15.53 -21.46
CA CYS A 531 7.84 15.65 -20.81
C CYS A 531 8.52 16.91 -21.32
N GLU A 532 9.05 17.72 -20.41
CA GLU A 532 9.89 18.88 -20.76
C GLU A 532 11.27 18.44 -21.26
N SER A 533 12.02 19.36 -21.85
CA SER A 533 13.45 19.18 -22.09
C SER A 533 14.23 19.40 -20.80
N ALA A 534 15.16 18.49 -20.46
CA ALA A 534 16.02 18.65 -19.29
C ALA A 534 17.04 19.75 -19.56
N THR A 535 16.85 20.91 -18.95
CA THR A 535 17.85 21.99 -18.92
C THR A 535 18.35 22.14 -17.48
N PRO A 536 19.62 22.54 -17.26
CA PRO A 536 20.16 22.72 -15.91
C PRO A 536 19.33 23.70 -15.05
N GLU A 537 18.74 24.71 -15.69
CA GLU A 537 17.84 25.66 -15.02
C GLU A 537 16.55 24.98 -14.54
N LEU A 538 15.94 24.11 -15.36
CA LEU A 538 14.72 23.40 -14.97
C LEU A 538 14.99 22.33 -13.91
N GLU A 539 16.17 21.72 -13.90
CA GLU A 539 16.60 20.80 -12.85
C GLU A 539 16.77 21.52 -11.51
N ALA A 540 17.43 22.67 -11.48
CA ALA A 540 17.53 23.50 -10.28
C ALA A 540 16.15 23.97 -9.78
N ARG A 541 15.24 24.34 -10.70
CA ARG A 541 13.86 24.67 -10.34
C ARG A 541 13.07 23.47 -9.83
N LEU A 542 13.33 22.26 -10.35
CA LEU A 542 12.71 21.03 -9.87
C LEU A 542 13.18 20.68 -8.45
N ASP A 543 14.48 20.75 -8.17
CA ASP A 543 15.03 20.58 -6.82
C ASP A 543 14.32 21.53 -5.84
N LEU A 544 14.37 22.83 -6.14
CA LEU A 544 13.76 23.84 -5.30
C LEU A 544 12.26 23.60 -5.10
N LYS A 545 11.56 23.18 -6.16
CA LYS A 545 10.13 22.84 -6.10
C LYS A 545 9.85 21.68 -5.15
N ARG A 546 10.69 20.63 -5.15
CA ARG A 546 10.55 19.47 -4.25
C ARG A 546 10.76 19.86 -2.79
N ARG A 547 11.77 20.69 -2.51
CA ARG A 547 12.03 21.20 -1.16
C ARG A 547 10.89 22.09 -0.65
N VAL A 548 10.34 22.94 -1.52
CA VAL A 548 9.14 23.74 -1.19
C VAL A 548 7.94 22.83 -0.88
N ASP A 549 7.74 21.74 -1.64
CA ASP A 549 6.69 20.77 -1.35
C ASP A 549 6.92 20.05 -0.01
N TYR A 550 8.16 19.68 0.30
CA TYR A 550 8.55 19.08 1.58
C TYR A 550 8.16 19.99 2.76
N HIS A 551 8.63 21.24 2.76
CA HIS A 551 8.31 22.18 3.85
C HIS A 551 6.83 22.54 3.88
N THR A 552 6.16 22.65 2.73
CA THR A 552 4.71 22.87 2.67
C THR A 552 3.94 21.70 3.30
N ARG A 553 4.35 20.45 3.02
CA ARG A 553 3.74 19.26 3.62
C ARG A 553 3.95 19.25 5.13
N PHE A 554 5.18 19.51 5.58
CA PHE A 554 5.51 19.59 7.01
C PHE A 554 4.66 20.63 7.74
N LEU A 555 4.58 21.88 7.24
CA LEU A 555 3.75 22.91 7.88
C LEU A 555 2.26 22.57 7.88
N ARG A 556 1.76 21.87 6.86
CA ARG A 556 0.37 21.38 6.84
C ARG A 556 0.10 20.30 7.88
N GLU A 557 1.08 19.44 8.17
CA GLU A 557 0.99 18.46 9.27
C GLU A 557 0.97 19.16 10.63
N VAL A 558 1.89 20.11 10.84
CA VAL A 558 1.97 20.93 12.06
C VAL A 558 0.63 21.63 12.31
N ALA A 559 0.11 22.36 11.32
CA ALA A 559 -1.14 23.12 11.41
C ALA A 559 -2.37 22.30 11.82
N ARG A 560 -2.38 20.98 11.54
CA ARG A 560 -3.52 20.08 11.78
C ARG A 560 -3.43 19.30 13.08
N SER A 561 -2.24 19.14 13.61
CA SER A 561 -1.95 18.21 14.70
C SER A 561 -2.32 18.71 16.09
N SER A 562 -2.30 20.03 16.31
CA SER A 562 -2.44 20.61 17.65
C SER A 562 -3.00 22.04 17.59
N PRO A 563 -3.81 22.45 18.59
CA PRO A 563 -4.17 23.85 18.81
C PRO A 563 -3.01 24.67 19.40
N ARG A 564 -1.96 24.04 19.92
CA ARG A 564 -0.72 24.68 20.40
C ARG A 564 0.50 24.01 19.79
N VAL A 565 1.14 24.68 18.84
CA VAL A 565 2.19 24.12 17.98
C VAL A 565 3.42 23.70 18.79
N GLU A 566 3.92 24.58 19.65
CA GLU A 566 5.12 24.42 20.47
C GLU A 566 5.06 23.29 21.51
N ILE A 567 3.85 22.77 21.81
CA ILE A 567 3.70 21.64 22.74
C ILE A 567 3.99 20.30 22.05
N VAL A 568 3.55 20.16 20.80
CA VAL A 568 3.59 18.88 20.07
C VAL A 568 4.79 18.79 19.12
N TRP A 569 5.27 19.94 18.64
CA TRP A 569 6.36 20.00 17.67
C TRP A 569 7.54 20.79 18.20
N ASN A 570 8.73 20.40 17.74
CA ASN A 570 9.92 21.22 17.91
C ASN A 570 9.75 22.53 17.13
N ILE A 571 9.65 23.64 17.86
CA ILE A 571 9.40 24.96 17.27
C ILE A 571 10.52 25.40 16.31
N GLU A 572 11.76 24.93 16.51
CA GLU A 572 12.87 25.32 15.63
C GLU A 572 12.73 24.70 14.22
N ASP A 573 12.17 23.49 14.11
CA ASP A 573 11.89 22.86 12.81
C ASP A 573 10.76 23.59 12.07
N VAL A 574 9.78 24.09 12.82
CA VAL A 574 8.70 24.95 12.31
C VAL A 574 9.28 26.26 11.79
N ARG A 575 10.14 26.93 12.58
CA ARG A 575 10.80 28.18 12.17
C ARG A 575 11.71 27.97 10.95
N ARG A 576 12.52 26.91 10.92
CA ARG A 576 13.35 26.54 9.75
C ARG A 576 12.49 26.44 8.49
N SER A 577 11.38 25.72 8.56
CA SER A 577 10.48 25.52 7.42
C SER A 577 9.80 26.82 7.00
N LEU A 578 9.37 27.65 7.95
CA LEU A 578 8.83 28.98 7.67
C LEU A 578 9.87 29.90 7.03
N ARG A 579 11.12 29.93 7.52
CA ARG A 579 12.20 30.74 6.92
C ARG A 579 12.46 30.31 5.47
N PHE A 580 12.61 29.01 5.24
CA PHE A 580 12.84 28.46 3.90
C PHE A 580 11.72 28.82 2.91
N LEU A 581 10.45 28.69 3.32
CA LEU A 581 9.31 29.04 2.47
C LEU A 581 9.19 30.54 2.22
N SER A 582 9.63 31.37 3.16
CA SER A 582 9.64 32.84 3.04
C SER A 582 10.68 33.29 2.02
N GLU A 583 11.84 32.63 1.98
CA GLU A 583 12.87 32.86 0.96
C GLU A 583 12.41 32.41 -0.42
N ASN A 584 11.57 31.37 -0.49
CA ASN A 584 11.10 30.74 -1.73
C ASN A 584 9.60 30.97 -2.01
N ALA A 585 9.07 32.11 -1.57
CA ALA A 585 7.63 32.38 -1.56
C ALA A 585 7.00 32.39 -2.96
N ALA A 586 7.76 32.74 -4.00
CA ALA A 586 7.28 32.76 -5.39
C ALA A 586 6.83 31.39 -5.91
N LEU A 587 7.38 30.29 -5.34
CA LEU A 587 7.02 28.91 -5.68
C LEU A 587 5.97 28.33 -4.72
N SER A 588 5.63 29.06 -3.65
CA SER A 588 4.68 28.63 -2.63
C SER A 588 3.23 28.90 -3.04
N GLY A 589 2.34 27.96 -2.70
CA GLY A 589 0.96 27.97 -3.16
C GLY A 589 -0.06 28.42 -2.11
N ALA A 590 -1.34 28.36 -2.47
CA ALA A 590 -2.46 28.60 -1.55
C ALA A 590 -2.43 27.67 -0.32
N LYS A 591 -2.03 26.41 -0.51
CA LYS A 591 -1.89 25.42 0.57
C LYS A 591 -0.85 25.84 1.63
N THR A 592 0.25 26.45 1.19
CA THR A 592 1.30 26.96 2.08
C THR A 592 0.76 28.12 2.89
N ALA A 593 0.10 29.09 2.23
CA ALA A 593 -0.51 30.24 2.89
C ALA A 593 -1.56 29.82 3.94
N ASP A 594 -2.42 28.86 3.61
CA ASP A 594 -3.43 28.33 4.55
C ASP A 594 -2.79 27.70 5.80
N ALA A 595 -1.77 26.86 5.60
CA ALA A 595 -1.02 26.26 6.71
C ALA A 595 -0.31 27.30 7.58
N THR A 596 0.36 28.27 6.96
CA THR A 596 1.02 29.37 7.68
C THR A 596 0.02 30.19 8.51
N ALA A 597 -1.16 30.48 7.96
CA ALA A 597 -2.19 31.21 8.67
C ALA A 597 -2.75 30.45 9.88
N LEU A 598 -2.88 29.13 9.77
CA LEU A 598 -3.30 28.27 10.88
C LEU A 598 -2.22 28.18 11.97
N ILE A 599 -0.94 28.05 11.58
CA ILE A 599 0.18 28.04 12.54
C ILE A 599 0.24 29.36 13.32
N PHE A 600 0.07 30.51 12.65
CA PHE A 600 0.01 31.81 13.31
C PHE A 600 -1.06 31.84 14.43
N ALA A 601 -2.23 31.26 14.17
CA ALA A 601 -3.33 31.20 15.13
C ALA A 601 -3.08 30.21 16.28
N HIS A 602 -2.25 29.20 16.08
CA HIS A 602 -2.02 28.09 17.01
C HIS A 602 -0.66 28.12 17.71
N THR A 603 0.13 29.19 17.57
CA THR A 603 1.41 29.30 18.26
C THR A 603 1.45 30.50 19.18
N GLU A 604 2.10 30.36 20.33
CA GLU A 604 2.44 31.49 21.21
C GLU A 604 3.84 32.05 20.91
N ASP A 605 4.63 31.36 20.08
CA ASP A 605 5.99 31.78 19.74
C ASP A 605 6.01 33.04 18.86
N GLU A 606 6.59 34.11 19.40
CA GLU A 606 6.62 35.42 18.75
C GLU A 606 7.43 35.42 17.44
N GLU A 607 8.54 34.67 17.39
CA GLU A 607 9.35 34.56 16.18
C GLU A 607 8.61 33.80 15.07
N ALA A 608 7.98 32.68 15.39
CA ALA A 608 7.15 31.93 14.45
C ALA A 608 5.97 32.77 13.94
N LYS A 609 5.30 33.57 14.79
CA LYS A 609 4.26 34.51 14.35
C LYS A 609 4.78 35.54 13.35
N GLN A 610 5.92 36.15 13.63
CA GLN A 610 6.55 37.10 12.72
C GLN A 610 6.92 36.45 11.38
N LEU A 611 7.50 35.25 11.41
CA LEU A 611 7.83 34.46 10.22
C LEU A 611 6.57 34.09 9.43
N CYS A 612 5.46 33.79 10.10
CA CYS A 612 4.18 33.51 9.44
C CYS A 612 3.66 34.74 8.69
N LEU A 613 3.66 35.93 9.30
CA LEU A 613 3.23 37.15 8.65
C LEU A 613 4.12 37.52 7.46
N ASN A 614 5.44 37.37 7.60
CA ASN A 614 6.39 37.59 6.50
C ASN A 614 6.15 36.60 5.34
N ASN A 615 5.91 35.33 5.65
CA ASN A 615 5.53 34.32 4.65
C ASN A 615 4.25 34.72 3.90
N LEU A 616 3.18 35.04 4.63
CA LEU A 616 1.90 35.44 4.01
C LEU A 616 2.06 36.66 3.11
N TYR A 617 2.83 37.65 3.58
CA TYR A 617 3.18 38.84 2.80
C TYR A 617 3.89 38.47 1.49
N ARG A 618 4.93 37.63 1.54
CA ARG A 618 5.74 37.28 0.37
C ARG A 618 5.05 36.32 -0.60
N ILE A 619 4.20 35.40 -0.11
CA ILE A 619 3.43 34.49 -0.96
C ILE A 619 2.40 35.28 -1.80
N ASN A 620 1.78 36.28 -1.19
CA ASN A 620 0.91 37.27 -1.82
C ASN A 620 -0.17 36.73 -2.79
N ASN A 621 -0.68 35.53 -2.54
CA ASN A 621 -1.85 35.01 -3.25
C ASN A 621 -3.15 35.39 -2.52
N GLU A 622 -4.29 35.15 -3.16
CA GLU A 622 -5.62 35.48 -2.60
C GLU A 622 -5.84 34.90 -1.20
N THR A 623 -5.40 33.65 -0.97
CA THR A 623 -5.48 32.98 0.34
C THR A 623 -4.62 33.69 1.39
N ALA A 624 -3.39 34.07 1.04
CA ALA A 624 -2.48 34.75 1.95
C ALA A 624 -2.99 36.15 2.33
N ARG A 625 -3.53 36.90 1.36
CA ARG A 625 -4.14 38.21 1.60
C ARG A 625 -5.38 38.10 2.48
N SER A 626 -6.23 37.11 2.22
CA SER A 626 -7.42 36.85 3.03
C SER A 626 -7.03 36.52 4.48
N ALA A 627 -5.94 35.75 4.67
CA ALA A 627 -5.40 35.46 5.99
C ALA A 627 -4.85 36.72 6.70
N LEU A 628 -4.05 37.55 6.03
CA LEU A 628 -3.56 38.82 6.59
C LEU A 628 -4.71 39.76 6.98
N LEU A 629 -5.75 39.85 6.15
CA LEU A 629 -6.95 40.63 6.44
C LEU A 629 -7.73 40.07 7.64
N ARG A 630 -7.81 38.74 7.77
CA ARG A 630 -8.43 38.08 8.92
C ARG A 630 -7.67 38.42 10.20
N ILE A 631 -6.35 38.27 10.21
CA ILE A 631 -5.48 38.58 11.36
C ILE A 631 -5.62 40.06 11.77
N TYR A 632 -5.69 40.97 10.79
CA TYR A 632 -5.90 42.39 11.07
C TYR A 632 -7.25 42.68 11.76
N ARG A 633 -8.32 41.97 11.37
CA ARG A 633 -9.69 42.20 11.87
C ARG A 633 -9.99 41.54 13.22
N GLU A 634 -9.33 40.43 13.53
CA GLU A 634 -9.62 39.65 14.73
C GLU A 634 -9.19 40.38 16.00
N GLN A 635 -10.17 40.75 16.84
CA GLN A 635 -9.96 41.42 18.12
C GLN A 635 -9.09 40.67 19.15
N PRO A 636 -9.12 39.31 19.25
CA PRO A 636 -8.27 38.62 20.23
C PRO A 636 -6.78 38.62 19.86
N VAL A 637 -6.41 39.09 18.66
CA VAL A 637 -5.02 39.19 18.23
C VAL A 637 -4.38 40.46 18.81
N ASP A 638 -3.18 40.30 19.40
CA ASP A 638 -2.39 41.42 19.92
C ASP A 638 -2.29 42.55 18.88
N SER A 639 -2.51 43.78 19.35
CA SER A 639 -2.35 45.03 18.62
C SER A 639 -1.08 45.09 17.77
N ARG A 640 0.04 44.54 18.26
CA ARG A 640 1.31 44.46 17.55
C ARG A 640 1.18 43.72 16.22
N TRP A 641 0.57 42.53 16.24
CA TRP A 641 0.44 41.68 15.05
C TRP A 641 -0.58 42.23 14.06
N ARG A 642 -1.62 42.89 14.56
CA ARG A 642 -2.58 43.64 13.71
C ARG A 642 -1.90 44.79 12.99
N ALA A 643 -1.08 45.58 13.70
CA ALA A 643 -0.33 46.68 13.11
C ALA A 643 0.66 46.19 12.03
N LEU A 644 1.39 45.11 12.29
CA LEU A 644 2.32 44.53 11.33
C LEU A 644 1.60 43.96 10.09
N SER A 645 0.47 43.28 10.28
CA SER A 645 -0.36 42.78 9.18
C SER A 645 -0.89 43.92 8.30
N ALA A 646 -1.33 45.01 8.92
CA ALA A 646 -1.75 46.22 8.22
C ALA A 646 -0.61 46.87 7.41
N GLU A 647 0.60 46.91 7.96
CA GLU A 647 1.78 47.40 7.25
C GLU A 647 2.08 46.55 6.00
N TYR A 648 2.07 45.22 6.14
CA TYR A 648 2.27 44.31 5.00
C TYR A 648 1.19 44.46 3.93
N LEU A 649 -0.08 44.60 4.32
CA LEU A 649 -1.16 44.88 3.38
C LEU A 649 -0.96 46.22 2.64
N ARG A 650 -0.51 47.29 3.32
CA ARG A 650 -0.19 48.57 2.68
C ARG A 650 0.99 48.43 1.70
N LYS A 651 2.06 47.73 2.10
CA LYS A 651 3.23 47.51 1.23
C LYS A 651 2.84 46.72 -0.01
N ALA A 652 2.06 45.65 0.13
CA ALA A 652 1.59 44.85 -0.99
C ALA A 652 0.80 45.68 -2.02
N VAL A 653 -0.04 46.62 -1.54
CA VAL A 653 -0.79 47.57 -2.40
C VAL A 653 0.12 48.56 -3.10
N ARG A 654 1.14 49.11 -2.40
CA ARG A 654 2.08 50.09 -2.98
C ARG A 654 3.01 49.49 -4.03
N GLU A 655 3.41 48.24 -3.85
CA GLU A 655 4.34 47.54 -4.72
C GLU A 655 3.66 46.97 -6.00
N ASP A 656 2.40 47.38 -6.29
CA ASP A 656 1.59 46.96 -7.45
C ASP A 656 1.56 45.45 -7.70
N GLN A 657 1.62 44.67 -6.62
CA GLN A 657 1.76 43.23 -6.73
C GLN A 657 0.39 42.57 -7.01
N ARG A 658 -0.07 42.55 -8.27
CA ARG A 658 -1.28 41.81 -8.74
C ARG A 658 -2.49 41.93 -7.79
N ILE A 659 -2.83 43.12 -7.35
CA ILE A 659 -4.03 43.33 -6.52
C ILE A 659 -5.16 43.80 -7.43
N ALA A 660 -6.31 43.13 -7.35
CA ALA A 660 -7.51 43.59 -8.03
C ALA A 660 -7.85 45.01 -7.51
N PRO A 661 -8.13 46.00 -8.37
CA PRO A 661 -8.39 47.37 -7.92
C PRO A 661 -9.49 47.49 -6.85
N SER A 662 -10.46 46.56 -6.83
CA SER A 662 -11.49 46.43 -5.79
C SER A 662 -10.91 46.13 -4.41
N ASP A 663 -9.94 45.22 -4.35
CA ASP A 663 -9.33 44.74 -3.11
C ASP A 663 -8.35 45.79 -2.60
N ALA A 664 -7.59 46.45 -3.49
CA ALA A 664 -6.73 47.57 -3.13
C ALA A 664 -7.53 48.70 -2.47
N ARG A 665 -8.69 49.07 -3.05
CA ARG A 665 -9.59 50.09 -2.46
C ARG A 665 -10.11 49.65 -1.10
N THR A 666 -10.52 48.39 -0.96
CA THR A 666 -11.03 47.82 0.29
C THR A 666 -9.96 47.82 1.38
N ILE A 667 -8.74 47.39 1.04
CA ILE A 667 -7.58 47.38 1.94
C ILE A 667 -7.23 48.81 2.36
N LEU A 668 -7.13 49.74 1.40
CA LEU A 668 -6.81 51.15 1.68
C LEU A 668 -7.89 51.82 2.52
N SER A 669 -9.18 51.54 2.30
CA SER A 669 -10.27 52.10 3.11
C SER A 669 -10.29 51.54 4.54
N MET A 670 -9.91 50.26 4.72
CA MET A 670 -9.90 49.63 6.04
C MET A 670 -8.65 49.98 6.85
N VAL A 671 -7.51 50.11 6.18
CA VAL A 671 -6.21 50.30 6.82
C VAL A 671 -5.79 51.79 6.85
N GLY A 672 -6.40 52.64 6.02
CA GLY A 672 -6.13 54.09 5.94
C GLY A 672 -6.97 54.97 6.87
N GLY A 673 -7.83 54.40 7.71
CA GLY A 673 -8.74 55.13 8.60
C GLY A 673 -8.13 55.64 9.92
N GLY A 674 -6.83 55.47 10.16
CA GLY A 674 -6.13 55.99 11.34
C GLY A 674 -5.16 57.10 10.94
N ARG A 675 -5.53 58.35 11.22
CA ARG A 675 -4.59 59.46 11.35
C ARG A 675 -3.99 59.45 12.74
#